data_AF-A0A1B8Z9T9-F1
#
_entry.id   AF-A0A1B8Z9T9-F1
#
_cell.length_a   1.000
_cell.length_b   1.000
_cell.length_c   1.000
_cell.angle_alpha   90.00
_cell.angle_beta   90.00
_cell.angle_gamma   90.00
#
_symmetry.space_group_name_H-M   'P 1'
#
loop_
_entity.id
_entity.type
_entity.pdbx_description
1 polymer ?
#
loop_
_entity_poly.entity_id
_entity_poly.type
_entity_poly.pdbx_seq_one_letter_code
_entity_poly.pdbx_strand_id
1 'polypeptide(L)'
;MKYFCSLLLFSATLGAQVQPVIYDTIALNLGNDTIKANNTTIQNVITLSKTFRGLPKLIKIDTANNYQPVFSSDTWPPGAWSRGYFSGYIGNYKKFYEYDPDAKYSGFWSSHPQPRDTSKQIRAMIHYDNYYSNSQNSPTIIQGLEYLISQQVKNPANSLAFGGYIYWWSREGKDIFDQIDTLGNISQNSVHVFETGSAIAGLCEGYLYLKKNNIQLPGGLYDAIVNAADNLNTVDLIGYNSENYTAFGLWGLTKAYKITQNCKYLEKIIQLSNWLLDQQSNETGICNGTWKNGVETLPNGQKVYHESKINYHAIILRGLIESLDGIPKSNVVLRERLIAGIKKGINHIIKYRVEYENASYLGTLSTFYSTIECEKIANLNNKDYYSFLYSDDIVEMFALLAYYANFNKDNFSQAENDRLKKLLNIISIHAQTRIDPDNNGVPPELTPDEKKEDQKRRAVDQMASLAYYLDYTKAIKNNTKVFEVDNTNFFDSEKTSKPVSLDFDHDGVRDEVAYFSTNGDKTFLNVAKMAPDGSISSVKNVWGSAGYPLELFSDRIVSGDFNGDGYFDDIAVMYYYGGGETRIHVFEGTGSGFIYSNEAQGWWKETGYYANLIGDRMVSGDFDNNNIHNDIAVMYDYGNGETIIHVFQGQGSNKSFKYLGADGFWKSTSYPANNIISNIVSGNFDNDGRHNDIAVFYKNSNDATAVHVFQGMGSSFVFHQWWADSGYPFNQFAKRIVSGNFYDGNKRDDIAVLYESDPEHTNLQLFQGKGDHFNYLGSTGYWASTNYDSKKIKGKLVDFNIENDDKSQIFAMYNVSNKDSKLQVFKNNMYNTPPNFALSEVKDWWKNTCYGDVNLQNQHVPSSVSRMVGRPSEKDTSDKISDIRIYKDSGFYEVVSQEKIKSIQIVDFSGKVIQEYTGIFSNRFRFDILKGNYIVKVSDINNKISTKKILD
;
A
#
# COMPACT_ATOMS: atom_id res chain seq x y z
N MET A 1 -12.56 -29.65 -40.84
CA MET A 1 -13.31 -28.36 -40.91
C MET A 1 -14.00 -27.95 -39.59
N LYS A 2 -13.46 -28.34 -38.42
CA LYS A 2 -13.88 -27.84 -37.09
C LYS A 2 -12.71 -27.33 -36.22
N TYR A 3 -11.53 -27.15 -36.84
CA TYR A 3 -10.33 -26.58 -36.21
C TYR A 3 -10.05 -25.12 -36.61
N PHE A 4 -10.99 -24.48 -37.32
CA PHE A 4 -10.87 -23.09 -37.77
C PHE A 4 -11.82 -22.12 -37.04
N CYS A 5 -12.64 -22.60 -36.10
CA CYS A 5 -13.60 -21.76 -35.34
C CYS A 5 -13.21 -21.53 -33.87
N SER A 6 -12.13 -22.14 -33.37
CA SER A 6 -11.62 -21.88 -32.01
C SER A 6 -10.64 -20.69 -31.93
N LEU A 7 -10.29 -20.09 -33.07
CA LEU A 7 -9.43 -18.89 -33.16
C LEU A 7 -10.21 -17.57 -33.31
N LEU A 8 -11.55 -17.62 -33.33
CA LEU A 8 -12.41 -16.43 -33.56
C LEU A 8 -13.36 -16.10 -32.40
N LEU A 9 -13.31 -16.83 -31.28
CA LEU A 9 -14.07 -16.51 -30.05
C LEU A 9 -13.21 -15.98 -28.90
N PHE A 10 -11.91 -15.75 -29.13
CA PHE A 10 -11.17 -14.70 -28.41
C PHE A 10 -11.41 -13.37 -29.11
N SER A 11 -12.66 -12.90 -29.09
CA SER A 11 -13.00 -11.55 -29.54
C SER A 11 -12.80 -10.59 -28.37
N ALA A 12 -11.68 -9.87 -28.42
CA ALA A 12 -11.52 -8.52 -27.89
C ALA A 12 -11.68 -8.30 -26.37
N THR A 13 -10.68 -8.74 -25.61
CA THR A 13 -9.96 -7.77 -24.77
C THR A 13 -8.52 -7.71 -25.28
N LEU A 14 -8.34 -7.15 -26.48
CA LEU A 14 -7.13 -6.36 -26.69
C LEU A 14 -7.23 -5.25 -25.65
N GLY A 15 -6.64 -5.46 -24.48
CA GLY A 15 -6.31 -4.34 -23.61
C GLY A 15 -5.55 -3.38 -24.50
N ALA A 16 -6.12 -2.20 -24.74
CA ALA A 16 -5.46 -1.18 -25.54
C ALA A 16 -4.05 -1.06 -24.95
N GLN A 17 -3.03 -1.47 -25.71
CA GLN A 17 -1.67 -1.50 -25.21
C GLN A 17 -1.36 -0.08 -24.74
N VAL A 18 -1.21 0.09 -23.43
CA VAL A 18 -1.00 1.40 -22.82
C VAL A 18 0.19 2.03 -23.51
N GLN A 19 -0.02 3.15 -24.20
CA GLN A 19 1.05 3.78 -24.97
C GLN A 19 2.19 4.14 -24.02
N PRO A 20 3.44 3.75 -24.33
CA PRO A 20 4.57 4.14 -23.50
C PRO A 20 4.78 5.65 -23.57
N VAL A 21 5.51 6.19 -22.60
CA VAL A 21 5.96 7.60 -22.68
C VAL A 21 6.86 7.79 -23.92
N ILE A 22 6.47 8.67 -24.85
CA ILE A 22 7.09 8.88 -26.17
C ILE A 22 8.55 9.35 -26.06
N TYR A 23 9.40 8.95 -27.03
CA TYR A 23 10.85 9.13 -27.05
C TYR A 23 11.38 10.05 -28.17
N ASP A 24 10.68 10.16 -29.31
CA ASP A 24 11.27 10.64 -30.56
C ASP A 24 11.59 12.15 -30.62
N THR A 25 11.13 12.95 -29.66
CA THR A 25 11.34 14.42 -29.63
C THR A 25 12.43 14.86 -28.64
N ILE A 26 12.86 14.01 -27.69
CA ILE A 26 13.88 14.39 -26.71
C ILE A 26 15.26 14.10 -27.33
N ALA A 27 15.93 15.15 -27.81
CA ALA A 27 17.27 15.04 -28.38
C ALA A 27 18.22 14.29 -27.44
N LEU A 28 18.72 13.14 -27.90
CA LEU A 28 19.56 12.21 -27.13
C LEU A 28 20.95 12.74 -26.76
N ASN A 29 21.25 13.99 -27.10
CA ASN A 29 22.57 14.61 -26.95
C ASN A 29 22.64 15.68 -25.84
N LEU A 30 21.57 15.85 -25.05
CA LEU A 30 21.59 16.73 -23.87
C LEU A 30 22.37 16.03 -22.74
N GLY A 31 23.42 16.69 -22.23
CA GLY A 31 24.32 16.15 -21.20
C GLY A 31 23.62 15.80 -19.88
N ASN A 32 24.34 15.08 -19.01
CA ASN A 32 23.91 14.80 -17.63
C ASN A 32 23.94 16.08 -16.77
N ASP A 33 22.99 16.99 -16.99
CA ASP A 33 22.91 18.22 -16.19
C ASP A 33 21.98 18.02 -15.00
N THR A 34 22.42 17.18 -14.06
CA THR A 34 21.86 17.22 -12.70
C THR A 34 22.13 18.60 -12.12
N ILE A 35 21.09 19.27 -11.64
CA ILE A 35 21.23 20.55 -10.94
C ILE A 35 22.17 20.39 -9.76
N LYS A 36 23.25 21.16 -9.75
CA LYS A 36 24.11 21.32 -8.58
C LYS A 36 23.46 22.36 -7.67
N ALA A 37 22.83 21.91 -6.59
CA ALA A 37 22.23 22.79 -5.59
C ALA A 37 23.26 23.81 -5.08
N ASN A 38 23.02 25.10 -5.31
CA ASN A 38 23.81 26.16 -4.69
C ASN A 38 23.20 26.42 -3.30
N ASN A 39 23.78 25.78 -2.28
CA ASN A 39 23.29 25.87 -0.91
C ASN A 39 23.19 27.32 -0.42
N THR A 40 24.13 28.20 -0.80
CA THR A 40 24.08 29.61 -0.43
C THR A 40 22.87 30.31 -1.05
N THR A 41 22.62 30.13 -2.35
CA THR A 41 21.44 30.70 -3.02
C THR A 41 20.13 30.15 -2.42
N ILE A 42 20.09 28.86 -2.07
CA ILE A 42 18.93 28.23 -1.42
C ILE A 42 18.66 28.86 -0.04
N GLN A 43 19.69 28.99 0.81
CA GLN A 43 19.54 29.63 2.12
C GLN A 43 19.16 31.11 1.99
N ASN A 44 19.69 31.80 0.99
CA ASN A 44 19.34 33.19 0.69
C ASN A 44 17.86 33.31 0.30
N VAL A 45 17.33 32.44 -0.59
CA VAL A 45 15.92 32.51 -0.99
C VAL A 45 14.98 32.09 0.14
N ILE A 46 15.35 31.12 0.98
CA ILE A 46 14.60 30.76 2.20
C ILE A 46 14.55 31.95 3.16
N THR A 47 15.67 32.63 3.35
CA THR A 47 15.75 33.83 4.20
C THR A 47 14.94 34.98 3.62
N LEU A 48 15.01 35.18 2.29
CA LEU A 48 14.24 36.18 1.58
C LEU A 48 12.73 35.89 1.67
N SER A 49 12.29 34.65 1.50
CA SER A 49 10.89 34.26 1.69
C SER A 49 10.38 34.66 3.07
N LYS A 50 11.22 34.59 4.11
CA LYS A 50 10.84 35.00 5.46
C LYS A 50 10.57 36.51 5.58
N THR A 51 11.06 37.35 4.66
CA THR A 51 10.75 38.80 4.63
C THR A 51 9.37 39.10 4.04
N PHE A 52 8.70 38.13 3.41
CA PHE A 52 7.35 38.25 2.87
C PHE A 52 6.27 37.80 3.87
N ARG A 53 6.66 37.56 5.13
CA ARG A 53 5.78 37.10 6.21
C ARG A 53 5.31 38.25 7.07
N GLY A 54 4.10 38.13 7.61
CA GLY A 54 3.55 39.06 8.60
C GLY A 54 3.64 40.52 8.13
N LEU A 55 3.36 40.74 6.85
CA LEU A 55 3.60 42.02 6.20
C LEU A 55 2.67 43.11 6.76
N PRO A 56 3.11 44.39 6.81
CA PRO A 56 2.23 45.51 7.10
C PRO A 56 1.02 45.53 6.17
N LYS A 57 -0.18 45.75 6.73
CA LYS A 57 -1.42 45.77 5.95
C LYS A 57 -1.41 46.96 4.97
N LEU A 58 -1.87 46.72 3.74
CA LEU A 58 -1.95 47.75 2.70
C LEU A 58 -3.19 48.61 2.96
N ILE A 59 -3.03 49.93 3.08
CA ILE A 59 -4.13 50.90 3.31
C ILE A 59 -4.65 51.48 2.00
N LYS A 60 -3.74 51.85 1.09
CA LYS A 60 -4.09 52.33 -0.25
C LYS A 60 -2.92 52.22 -1.22
N ILE A 61 -3.21 52.25 -2.52
CA ILE A 61 -2.24 52.57 -3.56
C ILE A 61 -2.49 54.01 -4.00
N ASP A 62 -1.51 54.90 -3.81
CA ASP A 62 -1.65 56.31 -4.14
C ASP A 62 -1.41 56.54 -5.64
N THR A 63 -2.49 56.55 -6.43
CA THR A 63 -2.42 56.73 -7.88
C THR A 63 -1.93 58.12 -8.29
N ALA A 64 -2.03 59.13 -7.40
CA ALA A 64 -1.50 60.47 -7.64
C ALA A 64 0.01 60.55 -7.39
N ASN A 65 0.51 59.72 -6.46
CA ASN A 65 1.93 59.61 -6.16
C ASN A 65 2.57 58.38 -6.83
N ASN A 66 2.50 58.30 -8.16
CA ASN A 66 3.11 57.23 -8.96
C ASN A 66 2.83 55.80 -8.45
N TYR A 67 1.58 55.54 -8.03
CA TYR A 67 1.11 54.24 -7.54
C TYR A 67 1.92 53.71 -6.34
N GLN A 68 2.45 54.59 -5.49
CA GLN A 68 3.17 54.17 -4.29
C GLN A 68 2.21 53.59 -3.24
N PRO A 69 2.54 52.44 -2.61
CA PRO A 69 1.71 51.85 -1.58
C PRO A 69 1.82 52.61 -0.26
N VAL A 70 0.71 52.69 0.47
CA VAL A 70 0.64 53.23 1.84
C VAL A 70 0.25 52.10 2.78
N PHE A 71 1.03 51.89 3.84
CA PHE A 71 0.86 50.78 4.78
C PHE A 71 0.38 51.24 6.16
N SER A 72 -0.34 50.35 6.84
CA SER A 72 -0.71 50.49 8.26
C SER A 72 0.46 50.17 9.18
N SER A 73 0.38 50.63 10.43
CA SER A 73 1.19 50.10 11.53
C SER A 73 0.84 48.66 11.89
N ASP A 74 -0.38 48.21 11.58
CA ASP A 74 -0.83 46.85 11.82
C ASP A 74 -0.25 45.88 10.79
N THR A 75 0.12 44.68 11.25
CA THR A 75 0.67 43.61 10.42
C THR A 75 -0.26 42.41 10.34
N TRP A 76 -0.09 41.61 9.29
CA TRP A 76 -0.66 40.26 9.25
C TRP A 76 0.06 39.34 10.25
N PRO A 77 -0.57 38.22 10.68
CA PRO A 77 0.08 37.24 11.54
C PRO A 77 1.40 36.72 10.94
N PRO A 78 2.41 36.35 11.76
CA PRO A 78 3.72 35.86 11.28
C PRO A 78 3.67 34.62 10.37
N GLY A 79 2.56 33.88 10.39
CA GLY A 79 2.30 32.73 9.51
C GLY A 79 1.63 33.07 8.18
N ALA A 80 1.27 34.34 7.94
CA ALA A 80 0.72 34.78 6.67
C ALA A 80 1.85 35.21 5.73
N TRP A 81 1.89 34.68 4.52
CA TRP A 81 2.75 35.16 3.44
C TRP A 81 1.96 36.07 2.50
N SER A 82 2.63 37.06 1.91
CA SER A 82 2.07 37.88 0.83
C SER A 82 0.94 38.85 1.26
N ARG A 83 0.38 39.59 0.30
CA ARG A 83 -0.71 40.58 0.43
C ARG A 83 -1.78 40.37 -0.64
N GLY A 84 -2.22 39.13 -0.83
CA GLY A 84 -3.23 38.78 -1.83
C GLY A 84 -2.83 39.15 -3.26
N TYR A 85 -3.76 39.70 -4.03
CA TYR A 85 -3.53 40.03 -5.46
C TYR A 85 -2.44 41.07 -5.69
N PHE A 86 -2.18 41.91 -4.69
CA PHE A 86 -1.13 42.92 -4.75
C PHE A 86 0.28 42.31 -4.68
N SER A 87 0.43 41.07 -4.19
CA SER A 87 1.72 40.40 -4.14
C SER A 87 2.36 40.24 -5.52
N GLY A 88 1.57 39.92 -6.55
CA GLY A 88 2.07 39.74 -7.91
C GLY A 88 2.66 41.01 -8.55
N TYR A 89 2.44 42.17 -7.92
CA TYR A 89 2.78 43.48 -8.43
C TYR A 89 3.66 44.29 -7.46
N ILE A 90 4.27 43.63 -6.47
CA ILE A 90 5.30 44.25 -5.62
C ILE A 90 6.43 44.76 -6.53
N GLY A 91 6.74 46.06 -6.42
CA GLY A 91 7.70 46.73 -7.29
C GLY A 91 7.12 47.22 -8.63
N ASN A 92 5.84 46.98 -8.95
CA ASN A 92 5.17 47.60 -10.10
C ASN A 92 3.65 47.60 -9.93
N TYR A 93 3.16 48.29 -8.90
CA TYR A 93 1.72 48.42 -8.67
C TYR A 93 1.03 49.17 -9.80
N LYS A 94 1.72 50.06 -10.51
CA LYS A 94 1.19 50.75 -11.69
C LYS A 94 0.66 49.78 -12.73
N LYS A 95 1.41 48.73 -13.05
CA LYS A 95 1.02 47.71 -14.04
C LYS A 95 -0.27 46.97 -13.67
N PHE A 96 -0.58 46.81 -12.38
CA PHE A 96 -1.84 46.23 -11.95
C PHE A 96 -3.05 47.04 -12.44
N TYR A 97 -3.00 48.36 -12.25
CA TYR A 97 -4.06 49.29 -12.65
C TYR A 97 -4.11 49.57 -14.15
N GLU A 98 -3.00 49.32 -14.87
CA GLU A 98 -2.95 49.43 -16.34
C GLU A 98 -3.50 48.18 -17.04
N TYR A 99 -3.29 46.98 -16.46
CA TYR A 99 -3.71 45.71 -17.05
C TYR A 99 -5.20 45.43 -16.85
N ASP A 100 -5.78 45.96 -15.78
CA ASP A 100 -7.19 45.84 -15.47
C ASP A 100 -7.86 47.23 -15.49
N PRO A 101 -8.49 47.62 -16.63
CA PRO A 101 -9.23 48.87 -16.73
C PRO A 101 -10.35 48.94 -15.69
N ASP A 102 -10.94 47.79 -15.33
CA ASP A 102 -11.95 47.71 -14.29
C ASP A 102 -11.34 47.91 -12.91
N ALA A 103 -10.09 47.51 -12.61
CA ALA A 103 -9.42 47.85 -11.35
C ALA A 103 -9.32 49.36 -11.11
N LYS A 104 -9.18 50.15 -12.19
CA LYS A 104 -9.16 51.63 -12.15
C LYS A 104 -10.52 52.24 -11.78
N TYR A 105 -11.63 51.55 -12.07
CA TYR A 105 -13.00 52.04 -11.84
C TYR A 105 -13.76 51.32 -10.72
N SER A 106 -13.32 50.11 -10.37
CA SER A 106 -14.01 49.16 -9.51
C SER A 106 -13.33 49.07 -8.14
N GLY A 107 -12.00 49.15 -8.06
CA GLY A 107 -11.27 49.23 -6.79
C GLY A 107 -11.51 48.03 -5.87
N PHE A 108 -11.87 46.87 -6.41
CA PHE A 108 -12.39 45.78 -5.59
C PHE A 108 -11.36 44.74 -5.16
N TRP A 109 -10.12 44.70 -5.66
CA TRP A 109 -9.23 43.57 -5.35
C TRP A 109 -8.78 43.48 -3.88
N SER A 110 -8.85 42.27 -3.30
CA SER A 110 -8.44 42.03 -1.91
C SER A 110 -6.91 42.01 -1.74
N SER A 111 -6.45 42.60 -0.63
CA SER A 111 -5.07 42.51 -0.16
C SER A 111 -4.86 41.44 0.92
N HIS A 112 -5.89 40.64 1.21
CA HIS A 112 -5.81 39.59 2.21
C HIS A 112 -4.88 38.47 1.75
N PRO A 113 -3.93 38.02 2.59
CA PRO A 113 -3.06 36.90 2.30
C PRO A 113 -3.87 35.66 1.92
N GLN A 114 -3.51 35.01 0.82
CA GLN A 114 -4.32 33.89 0.32
C GLN A 114 -3.80 32.61 0.98
N PRO A 115 -4.69 31.73 1.48
CA PRO A 115 -4.29 30.43 2.04
C PRO A 115 -3.36 29.63 1.11
N ARG A 116 -3.61 29.66 -0.20
CA ARG A 116 -2.73 29.03 -1.21
C ARG A 116 -1.27 29.52 -1.18
N ASP A 117 -1.04 30.81 -0.94
CA ASP A 117 0.32 31.39 -0.93
C ASP A 117 1.10 30.90 0.29
N THR A 118 0.47 30.92 1.47
CA THR A 118 1.05 30.36 2.69
C THR A 118 1.32 28.86 2.54
N SER A 119 0.34 28.09 2.03
CA SER A 119 0.50 26.65 1.79
C SER A 119 1.73 26.37 0.92
N LYS A 120 1.88 27.07 -0.20
CA LYS A 120 3.01 26.93 -1.11
C LYS A 120 4.36 27.16 -0.41
N GLN A 121 4.47 28.21 0.41
CA GLN A 121 5.71 28.56 1.10
C GLN A 121 6.07 27.53 2.19
N ILE A 122 5.07 27.03 2.92
CA ILE A 122 5.25 25.94 3.90
C ILE A 122 5.75 24.68 3.19
N ARG A 123 5.08 24.25 2.12
CA ARG A 123 5.46 23.06 1.36
C ARG A 123 6.89 23.15 0.83
N ALA A 124 7.25 24.29 0.25
CA ALA A 124 8.63 24.53 -0.21
C ALA A 124 9.66 24.35 0.92
N MET A 125 9.40 24.91 2.11
CA MET A 125 10.31 24.75 3.26
C MET A 125 10.38 23.30 3.77
N ILE A 126 9.25 22.58 3.79
CA ILE A 126 9.21 21.14 4.13
C ILE A 126 10.10 20.33 3.19
N HIS A 127 9.99 20.56 1.88
CA HIS A 127 10.79 19.84 0.89
C HIS A 127 12.28 20.20 0.98
N TYR A 128 12.65 21.44 1.29
CA TYR A 128 14.06 21.78 1.59
C TYR A 128 14.58 21.07 2.83
N ASP A 129 13.80 21.04 3.92
CA ASP A 129 14.17 20.35 5.15
C ASP A 129 14.36 18.84 4.91
N ASN A 130 13.47 18.20 4.16
CA ASN A 130 13.63 16.81 3.71
C ASN A 130 14.90 16.61 2.87
N TYR A 131 15.16 17.50 1.90
CA TYR A 131 16.35 17.47 1.06
C TYR A 131 17.64 17.60 1.89
N TYR A 132 17.66 18.43 2.92
CA TYR A 132 18.79 18.56 3.84
C TYR A 132 18.79 17.56 4.99
N SER A 133 17.76 16.70 5.10
CA SER A 133 17.57 15.77 6.22
C SER A 133 17.63 16.49 7.58
N ASN A 134 16.96 17.63 7.69
CA ASN A 134 16.89 18.41 8.94
C ASN A 134 15.46 18.93 9.20
N SER A 135 15.30 19.75 10.23
CA SER A 135 14.03 20.38 10.59
C SER A 135 14.17 21.88 10.94
N GLN A 136 15.15 22.57 10.33
CA GLN A 136 15.51 23.95 10.69
C GLN A 136 14.39 24.96 10.42
N ASN A 137 13.52 24.68 9.44
CA ASN A 137 12.41 25.57 9.12
C ASN A 137 11.14 25.27 9.93
N SER A 138 11.15 24.25 10.79
CA SER A 138 9.98 23.84 11.58
C SER A 138 9.27 24.96 12.35
N PRO A 139 9.92 25.95 12.98
CA PRO A 139 9.20 27.03 13.66
C PRO A 139 8.42 27.93 12.69
N THR A 140 8.96 28.12 11.48
CA THR A 140 8.30 28.91 10.43
C THR A 140 7.15 28.14 9.81
N ILE A 141 7.34 26.83 9.59
CA ILE A 141 6.30 25.92 9.10
C ILE A 141 5.12 25.88 10.08
N ILE A 142 5.37 25.74 11.39
CA ILE A 142 4.34 25.72 12.44
C ILE A 142 3.50 27.00 12.41
N GLN A 143 4.13 28.18 12.34
CA GLN A 143 3.39 29.44 12.28
C GLN A 143 2.51 29.53 11.03
N GLY A 144 3.00 29.04 9.89
CA GLY A 144 2.21 28.95 8.67
C GLY A 144 1.01 28.00 8.79
N LEU A 145 1.20 26.83 9.43
CA LEU A 145 0.11 25.88 9.69
C LEU A 145 -0.94 26.47 10.64
N GLU A 146 -0.51 27.16 11.70
CA GLU A 146 -1.40 27.88 12.61
C GLU A 146 -2.19 28.97 11.89
N TYR A 147 -1.56 29.68 10.95
CA TYR A 147 -2.27 30.62 10.09
C TYR A 147 -3.33 29.91 9.24
N LEU A 148 -3.00 28.82 8.53
CA LEU A 148 -3.99 28.06 7.76
C LEU A 148 -5.14 27.55 8.64
N ILE A 149 -4.88 27.06 9.85
CA ILE A 149 -5.93 26.65 10.81
C ILE A 149 -6.81 27.84 11.21
N SER A 150 -6.22 29.04 11.37
CA SER A 150 -6.96 30.26 11.71
C SER A 150 -7.87 30.75 10.58
N GLN A 151 -7.51 30.49 9.32
CA GLN A 151 -8.26 30.94 8.14
C GLN A 151 -9.41 30.01 7.74
N GLN A 152 -9.52 28.82 8.36
CA GLN A 152 -10.59 27.89 8.08
C GLN A 152 -11.95 28.41 8.58
N VAL A 153 -13.00 28.27 7.76
CA VAL A 153 -14.36 28.68 8.14
C VAL A 153 -14.90 27.78 9.26
N LYS A 154 -15.06 28.34 10.47
CA LYS A 154 -15.52 27.61 11.68
C LYS A 154 -17.01 27.77 12.02
N ASN A 155 -17.64 28.89 11.64
CA ASN A 155 -19.04 29.16 11.96
C ASN A 155 -19.77 29.71 10.72
N PRO A 156 -20.76 28.98 10.15
CA PRO A 156 -21.40 29.32 8.88
C PRO A 156 -22.41 30.47 8.98
N ALA A 157 -22.28 31.38 9.96
CA ALA A 157 -23.22 32.47 10.25
C ALA A 157 -23.59 33.35 9.04
N ASN A 158 -22.79 33.31 7.96
CA ASN A 158 -22.98 34.05 6.71
C ASN A 158 -23.11 33.13 5.47
N SER A 159 -23.73 31.96 5.60
CA SER A 159 -23.97 30.98 4.50
C SER A 159 -22.71 30.39 3.85
N LEU A 160 -21.54 30.53 4.47
CA LEU A 160 -20.29 29.97 3.98
C LEU A 160 -20.11 28.53 4.44
N ALA A 161 -19.60 27.67 3.55
CA ALA A 161 -19.46 26.25 3.81
C ALA A 161 -18.39 25.99 4.89
N PHE A 162 -18.79 25.31 5.98
CA PHE A 162 -17.91 24.92 7.08
C PHE A 162 -16.69 24.13 6.61
N GLY A 163 -15.53 24.36 7.24
CA GLY A 163 -14.29 23.64 6.96
C GLY A 163 -13.54 24.08 5.70
N GLY A 164 -14.18 24.83 4.80
CA GLY A 164 -13.58 25.34 3.58
C GLY A 164 -12.75 26.60 3.80
N TYR A 165 -12.07 27.03 2.72
CA TYR A 165 -11.23 28.22 2.68
C TYR A 165 -11.77 29.24 1.68
N ILE A 166 -11.77 30.50 2.09
CA ILE A 166 -12.33 31.61 1.33
C ILE A 166 -11.35 32.06 0.27
N TYR A 167 -11.85 32.18 -0.96
CA TYR A 167 -11.17 32.90 -2.02
C TYR A 167 -11.43 34.39 -1.86
N TRP A 168 -10.47 35.08 -1.24
CA TRP A 168 -10.53 36.52 -1.04
C TRP A 168 -10.29 37.24 -2.36
N TRP A 169 -11.34 37.36 -3.16
CA TRP A 169 -11.33 38.02 -4.45
C TRP A 169 -11.45 39.54 -4.29
N SER A 170 -12.44 40.00 -3.51
CA SER A 170 -12.78 41.41 -3.40
C SER A 170 -12.75 42.03 -2.00
N ARG A 171 -12.84 43.37 -1.92
CA ARG A 171 -12.91 44.19 -0.70
C ARG A 171 -14.13 45.11 -0.70
N GLU A 172 -14.55 45.56 0.48
CA GLU A 172 -15.68 46.46 0.66
C GLU A 172 -15.28 47.93 0.47
N GLY A 173 -15.98 48.65 -0.43
CA GLY A 173 -15.71 50.07 -0.72
C GLY A 173 -14.52 50.32 -1.66
N LYS A 174 -14.60 51.41 -2.45
CA LYS A 174 -13.53 51.77 -3.41
C LYS A 174 -12.25 52.28 -2.72
N ASP A 175 -12.38 52.87 -1.54
CA ASP A 175 -11.33 53.66 -0.86
C ASP A 175 -10.91 53.13 0.52
N ILE A 176 -11.53 52.05 1.03
CA ILE A 176 -11.21 51.45 2.33
C ILE A 176 -10.54 50.09 2.07
N PHE A 177 -9.25 49.96 2.36
CA PHE A 177 -8.61 48.65 2.47
C PHE A 177 -8.97 48.07 3.84
N ASP A 178 -10.21 47.61 3.96
CA ASP A 178 -10.72 47.17 5.25
C ASP A 178 -9.96 45.94 5.74
N GLN A 179 -9.48 46.02 6.97
CA GLN A 179 -8.44 45.15 7.52
C GLN A 179 -8.95 43.78 8.02
N ILE A 180 -10.26 43.51 7.90
CA ILE A 180 -10.95 42.41 8.60
C ILE A 180 -11.73 41.52 7.65
N ASP A 181 -11.90 41.88 6.37
CA ASP A 181 -12.53 41.01 5.37
C ASP A 181 -13.85 40.40 5.91
N THR A 182 -14.85 41.26 6.09
CA THR A 182 -16.17 40.90 6.66
C THR A 182 -16.79 39.75 5.85
N LEU A 183 -17.00 38.62 6.53
CA LEU A 183 -17.81 37.50 6.05
C LEU A 183 -19.22 38.03 5.77
N GLY A 184 -19.54 38.46 4.54
CA GLY A 184 -20.84 39.12 4.33
C GLY A 184 -21.10 39.77 2.99
N ASN A 185 -20.08 40.12 2.19
CA ASN A 185 -20.30 40.50 0.79
C ASN A 185 -20.22 39.25 -0.11
N ILE A 186 -21.21 38.37 0.11
CA ILE A 186 -21.20 36.93 -0.17
C ILE A 186 -21.13 36.58 -1.67
N SER A 187 -21.31 37.55 -2.58
CA SER A 187 -21.30 37.25 -4.02
C SER A 187 -19.90 37.05 -4.62
N GLN A 188 -18.85 37.61 -4.00
CA GLN A 188 -17.48 37.59 -4.56
C GLN A 188 -16.44 36.92 -3.66
N ASN A 189 -16.57 37.00 -2.34
CA ASN A 189 -15.70 36.27 -1.39
C ASN A 189 -16.41 35.04 -0.85
N SER A 190 -16.13 33.89 -1.43
CA SER A 190 -16.77 32.62 -1.08
C SER A 190 -15.76 31.53 -0.79
N VAL A 191 -16.20 30.49 -0.07
CA VAL A 191 -15.44 29.24 0.01
C VAL A 191 -15.22 28.70 -1.41
N HIS A 192 -13.99 28.33 -1.72
CA HIS A 192 -13.61 27.94 -3.07
C HIS A 192 -12.70 26.72 -3.07
N VAL A 193 -12.89 25.85 -4.07
CA VAL A 193 -12.15 24.57 -4.20
C VAL A 193 -10.65 24.80 -4.40
N PHE A 194 -10.28 25.85 -5.14
CA PHE A 194 -8.87 26.19 -5.36
C PHE A 194 -8.13 26.52 -4.06
N GLU A 195 -8.72 27.37 -3.20
CA GLU A 195 -8.13 27.69 -1.89
C GLU A 195 -8.15 26.50 -0.96
N THR A 196 -9.28 25.78 -0.91
CA THR A 196 -9.46 24.66 0.00
C THR A 196 -8.51 23.50 -0.35
N GLY A 197 -8.39 23.16 -1.63
CA GLY A 197 -7.46 22.14 -2.13
C GLY A 197 -5.98 22.52 -1.90
N SER A 198 -5.64 23.80 -2.03
CA SER A 198 -4.27 24.28 -1.76
C SER A 198 -3.95 24.28 -0.27
N ALA A 199 -4.86 24.80 0.57
CA ALA A 199 -4.67 24.85 2.01
C ALA A 199 -4.55 23.44 2.62
N ILE A 200 -5.44 22.51 2.24
CA ILE A 200 -5.40 21.14 2.76
C ILE A 200 -4.12 20.41 2.35
N ALA A 201 -3.57 20.67 1.17
CA ALA A 201 -2.28 20.10 0.76
C ALA A 201 -1.13 20.51 1.70
N GLY A 202 -1.07 21.80 2.06
CA GLY A 202 -0.08 22.32 3.02
C GLY A 202 -0.29 21.77 4.43
N LEU A 203 -1.54 21.67 4.89
CA LEU A 203 -1.88 21.05 6.17
C LEU A 203 -1.45 19.57 6.21
N CYS A 204 -1.74 18.82 5.15
CA CYS A 204 -1.40 17.40 5.05
C CYS A 204 0.11 17.18 5.07
N GLU A 205 0.86 17.88 4.21
CA GLU A 205 2.32 17.74 4.18
C GLU A 205 2.97 18.21 5.48
N GLY A 206 2.45 19.29 6.09
CA GLY A 206 2.86 19.74 7.41
C GLY A 206 2.64 18.69 8.50
N TYR A 207 1.47 18.05 8.51
CA TYR A 207 1.17 16.95 9.44
C TYR A 207 2.17 15.80 9.29
N LEU A 208 2.42 15.36 8.05
CA LEU A 208 3.34 14.25 7.76
C LEU A 208 4.78 14.62 8.14
N TYR A 209 5.23 15.83 7.81
CA TYR A 209 6.56 16.35 8.14
C TYR A 209 6.80 16.45 9.65
N LEU A 210 5.87 17.01 10.40
CA LEU A 210 6.02 17.17 11.85
C LEU A 210 6.03 15.80 12.55
N LYS A 211 5.18 14.87 12.11
CA LYS A 211 5.19 13.47 12.58
C LYS A 211 6.52 12.78 12.29
N LYS A 212 6.99 12.83 11.05
CA LYS A 212 8.28 12.25 10.62
C LYS A 212 9.46 12.74 11.46
N ASN A 213 9.44 14.01 11.88
CA ASN A 213 10.52 14.63 12.65
C ASN A 213 10.29 14.62 14.18
N ASN A 214 9.25 13.93 14.68
CA ASN A 214 8.87 13.90 16.10
C ASN A 214 8.68 15.31 16.72
N ILE A 215 8.07 16.21 15.95
CA ILE A 215 7.76 17.58 16.39
C ILE A 215 6.29 17.64 16.79
N GLN A 216 6.00 18.32 17.92
CA GLN A 216 4.64 18.49 18.40
C GLN A 216 3.75 19.17 17.34
N LEU A 217 2.57 18.60 17.12
CA LEU A 217 1.59 19.15 16.18
C LEU A 217 0.92 20.41 16.74
N PRO A 218 0.67 21.44 15.91
CA PRO A 218 -0.24 22.53 16.26
C PRO A 218 -1.63 22.00 16.67
N GLY A 219 -2.23 22.63 17.68
CA GLY A 219 -3.58 22.28 18.13
C GLY A 219 -4.60 22.41 17.00
N GLY A 220 -5.43 21.37 16.80
CA GLY A 220 -6.47 21.36 15.77
C GLY A 220 -5.98 21.11 14.33
N LEU A 221 -4.70 20.78 14.11
CA LEU A 221 -4.17 20.51 12.76
C LEU A 221 -4.88 19.34 12.07
N TYR A 222 -5.05 18.21 12.77
CA TYR A 222 -5.73 17.04 12.21
C TYR A 222 -7.21 17.34 11.93
N ASP A 223 -7.89 18.03 12.84
CA ASP A 223 -9.29 18.45 12.65
C ASP A 223 -9.43 19.39 11.46
N ALA A 224 -8.48 20.30 11.25
CA ALA A 224 -8.49 21.19 10.09
C ALA A 224 -8.37 20.41 8.77
N ILE A 225 -7.55 19.35 8.72
CA ILE A 225 -7.47 18.44 7.56
C ILE A 225 -8.82 17.76 7.33
N VAL A 226 -9.41 17.18 8.38
CA VAL A 226 -10.71 16.48 8.28
C VAL A 226 -11.81 17.44 7.81
N ASN A 227 -11.92 18.62 8.42
CA ASN A 227 -12.93 19.62 8.08
C ASN A 227 -12.80 20.12 6.63
N ALA A 228 -11.57 20.33 6.15
CA ALA A 228 -11.34 20.74 4.76
C ALA A 228 -11.66 19.61 3.77
N ALA A 229 -11.32 18.37 4.10
CA ALA A 229 -11.68 17.21 3.27
C ALA A 229 -13.20 16.99 3.24
N ASP A 230 -13.87 17.17 4.38
CA ASP A 230 -15.33 17.10 4.46
C ASP A 230 -16.01 18.20 3.63
N ASN A 231 -15.45 19.41 3.65
CA ASN A 231 -15.91 20.47 2.77
C ASN A 231 -15.82 20.06 1.29
N LEU A 232 -14.64 19.63 0.82
CA LEU A 232 -14.45 19.18 -0.57
C LEU A 232 -15.35 17.98 -0.93
N ASN A 233 -15.61 17.09 0.01
CA ASN A 233 -16.46 15.92 -0.21
C ASN A 233 -17.94 16.30 -0.43
N THR A 234 -18.42 17.31 0.30
CA THR A 234 -19.81 17.81 0.21
C THR A 234 -20.06 18.70 -1.01
N VAL A 235 -19.03 19.37 -1.54
CA VAL A 235 -19.14 20.15 -2.77
C VAL A 235 -19.39 19.20 -3.96
N ASP A 236 -20.31 19.60 -4.85
CA ASP A 236 -20.43 18.94 -6.15
C ASP A 236 -19.26 19.34 -7.05
N LEU A 237 -18.19 18.55 -6.95
CA LEU A 237 -16.95 18.78 -7.66
C LEU A 237 -17.03 18.36 -9.13
N ILE A 238 -18.05 17.62 -9.55
CA ILE A 238 -18.18 17.14 -10.94
C ILE A 238 -18.48 18.33 -11.85
N GLY A 239 -17.51 18.71 -12.68
CA GLY A 239 -17.65 19.89 -13.53
C GLY A 239 -17.71 21.21 -12.76
N TYR A 240 -17.22 21.25 -11.51
CA TYR A 240 -17.16 22.49 -10.74
C TYR A 240 -16.28 23.50 -11.45
N ASN A 241 -16.90 24.49 -12.09
CA ASN A 241 -16.29 25.51 -12.94
C ASN A 241 -15.61 24.89 -14.20
N SER A 242 -14.55 24.10 -14.02
CA SER A 242 -13.90 23.31 -15.06
C SER A 242 -12.99 22.20 -14.48
N GLU A 243 -12.33 21.44 -15.36
CA GLU A 243 -11.55 20.25 -15.04
C GLU A 243 -10.37 20.54 -14.10
N ASN A 244 -9.66 21.66 -14.27
CA ASN A 244 -8.58 22.06 -13.37
C ASN A 244 -9.05 22.26 -11.91
N TYR A 245 -10.21 22.88 -11.68
CA TYR A 245 -10.77 23.07 -10.34
C TYR A 245 -11.23 21.75 -9.74
N THR A 246 -11.84 20.89 -10.55
CA THR A 246 -12.16 19.51 -10.17
C THR A 246 -10.89 18.76 -9.73
N ALA A 247 -9.79 18.93 -10.47
CA ALA A 247 -8.50 18.33 -10.16
C ALA A 247 -7.84 18.89 -8.89
N PHE A 248 -8.05 20.17 -8.54
CA PHE A 248 -7.65 20.71 -7.23
C PHE A 248 -8.38 20.02 -6.07
N GLY A 249 -9.69 19.81 -6.23
CA GLY A 249 -10.48 19.05 -5.26
C GLY A 249 -9.98 17.61 -5.11
N LEU A 250 -9.73 16.93 -6.24
CA LEU A 250 -9.16 15.59 -6.29
C LEU A 250 -7.80 15.52 -5.58
N TRP A 251 -6.91 16.47 -5.85
CA TRP A 251 -5.58 16.56 -5.25
C TRP A 251 -5.64 16.71 -3.73
N GLY A 252 -6.46 17.65 -3.24
CA GLY A 252 -6.64 17.90 -1.81
C GLY A 252 -7.26 16.71 -1.07
N LEU A 253 -8.34 16.13 -1.63
CA LEU A 253 -8.97 14.92 -1.09
C LEU A 253 -8.01 13.75 -1.04
N THR A 254 -7.20 13.56 -2.07
CA THR A 254 -6.24 12.46 -2.12
C THR A 254 -5.17 12.59 -1.04
N LYS A 255 -4.63 13.80 -0.81
CA LYS A 255 -3.67 14.03 0.29
C LYS A 255 -4.31 13.78 1.65
N ALA A 256 -5.56 14.23 1.85
CA ALA A 256 -6.28 13.99 3.09
C ALA A 256 -6.60 12.50 3.30
N TYR A 257 -6.95 11.77 2.24
CA TYR A 257 -7.17 10.33 2.31
C TYR A 257 -5.92 9.58 2.77
N LYS A 258 -4.73 9.94 2.27
CA LYS A 258 -3.46 9.31 2.71
C LYS A 258 -3.21 9.44 4.22
N ILE A 259 -3.75 10.48 4.87
CA ILE A 259 -3.63 10.70 6.32
C ILE A 259 -4.80 10.09 7.10
N THR A 260 -6.02 10.35 6.64
CA THR A 260 -7.25 10.02 7.37
C THR A 260 -7.72 8.59 7.14
N GLN A 261 -7.35 8.00 5.98
CA GLN A 261 -7.83 6.72 5.49
C GLN A 261 -9.37 6.62 5.50
N ASN A 262 -10.06 7.76 5.41
CA ASN A 262 -11.52 7.80 5.47
C ASN A 262 -12.14 7.59 4.11
N CYS A 263 -13.01 6.60 4.03
CA CYS A 263 -13.49 6.05 2.79
C CYS A 263 -14.45 6.89 1.98
N LYS A 264 -15.19 7.79 2.63
CA LYS A 264 -15.98 8.80 1.90
C LYS A 264 -15.11 9.61 0.93
N TYR A 265 -13.86 9.88 1.32
CA TYR A 265 -12.91 10.58 0.45
C TYR A 265 -12.44 9.69 -0.69
N LEU A 266 -12.15 8.40 -0.45
CA LEU A 266 -11.75 7.49 -1.54
C LEU A 266 -12.86 7.32 -2.57
N GLU A 267 -14.12 7.20 -2.14
CA GLU A 267 -15.27 7.11 -3.04
C GLU A 267 -15.36 8.35 -3.95
N LYS A 268 -15.22 9.54 -3.36
CA LYS A 268 -15.17 10.80 -4.11
C LYS A 268 -13.96 10.87 -5.04
N ILE A 269 -12.77 10.47 -4.58
CA ILE A 269 -11.54 10.40 -5.40
C ILE A 269 -11.78 9.51 -6.63
N ILE A 270 -12.32 8.30 -6.45
CA ILE A 270 -12.65 7.36 -7.53
C ILE A 270 -13.64 8.01 -8.52
N GLN A 271 -14.69 8.66 -8.02
CA GLN A 271 -15.67 9.34 -8.86
C GLN A 271 -15.03 10.45 -9.71
N LEU A 272 -14.22 11.32 -9.10
CA LEU A 272 -13.57 12.45 -9.76
C LEU A 272 -12.50 11.99 -10.76
N SER A 273 -11.71 10.97 -10.41
CA SER A 273 -10.72 10.38 -11.31
C SER A 273 -11.38 9.81 -12.57
N ASN A 274 -12.48 9.06 -12.42
CA ASN A 274 -13.23 8.57 -13.59
C ASN A 274 -13.75 9.73 -14.46
N TRP A 275 -14.38 10.73 -13.83
CA TRP A 275 -14.95 11.85 -14.57
C TRP A 275 -13.88 12.63 -15.37
N LEU A 276 -12.73 12.94 -14.76
CA LEU A 276 -11.62 13.62 -15.44
C LEU A 276 -11.07 12.79 -16.61
N LEU A 277 -10.99 11.46 -16.46
CA LEU A 277 -10.56 10.56 -17.54
C LEU A 277 -11.59 10.52 -18.67
N ASP A 278 -12.89 10.56 -18.35
CA ASP A 278 -13.96 10.57 -19.34
C ASP A 278 -14.02 11.89 -20.14
N GLN A 279 -13.58 13.01 -19.54
CA GLN A 279 -13.43 14.30 -20.24
C GLN A 279 -12.15 14.38 -21.11
N GLN A 280 -11.20 13.46 -20.94
CA GLN A 280 -9.95 13.51 -21.67
C GLN A 280 -10.16 13.15 -23.16
N SER A 281 -9.70 14.02 -24.05
CA SER A 281 -9.82 13.86 -25.49
C SER A 281 -9.22 12.54 -25.99
N ASN A 282 -10.02 11.76 -26.71
CA ASN A 282 -9.67 10.51 -27.38
C ASN A 282 -9.39 10.63 -28.89
N GLU A 283 -9.27 11.85 -29.39
CA GLU A 283 -8.96 12.11 -30.79
C GLU A 283 -7.54 11.74 -31.16
N THR A 284 -7.32 11.37 -32.41
CA THR A 284 -5.98 11.18 -32.97
C THR A 284 -5.33 12.54 -33.26
N GLY A 285 -4.02 12.68 -33.04
CA GLY A 285 -3.27 13.89 -33.43
C GLY A 285 -3.02 14.87 -32.28
N ILE A 286 -3.09 16.18 -32.56
CA ILE A 286 -2.60 17.23 -31.65
C ILE A 286 -3.44 17.38 -30.38
N CYS A 287 -4.74 17.08 -30.41
CA CYS A 287 -5.59 17.14 -29.21
C CYS A 287 -5.59 15.84 -28.38
N ASN A 288 -4.81 14.83 -28.76
CA ASN A 288 -4.83 13.55 -28.07
C ASN A 288 -4.30 13.71 -26.64
N GLY A 289 -5.14 13.49 -25.62
CA GLY A 289 -4.74 13.64 -24.21
C GLY A 289 -4.94 15.02 -23.60
N THR A 290 -5.61 15.95 -24.29
CA THR A 290 -6.01 17.26 -23.73
C THR A 290 -7.42 17.24 -23.13
N TRP A 291 -7.76 18.27 -22.36
CA TRP A 291 -9.13 18.55 -21.89
C TRP A 291 -9.71 19.74 -22.67
N LYS A 292 -10.99 19.65 -23.03
CA LYS A 292 -11.62 20.46 -24.09
C LYS A 292 -12.77 21.34 -23.59
N ASN A 293 -12.61 21.93 -22.41
CA ASN A 293 -13.61 22.82 -21.83
C ASN A 293 -13.18 24.28 -21.85
N GLY A 294 -14.18 25.17 -21.90
CA GLY A 294 -14.06 26.61 -22.09
C GLY A 294 -13.56 26.98 -23.49
N VAL A 295 -14.14 27.99 -24.14
CA VAL A 295 -13.64 28.49 -25.43
C VAL A 295 -13.19 29.94 -25.26
N GLU A 296 -11.93 30.20 -25.57
CA GLU A 296 -11.35 31.54 -25.56
C GLU A 296 -10.97 31.95 -26.99
N THR A 297 -11.07 33.25 -27.28
CA THR A 297 -10.62 33.82 -28.56
C THR A 297 -9.29 34.53 -28.33
N LEU A 298 -8.24 34.06 -29.01
CA LEU A 298 -6.93 34.70 -28.99
C LEU A 298 -6.96 36.03 -29.77
N PRO A 299 -6.02 36.96 -29.53
CA PRO A 299 -5.94 38.24 -30.25
C PRO A 299 -5.80 38.11 -31.78
N ASN A 300 -5.30 36.98 -32.28
CA ASN A 300 -5.24 36.67 -33.70
C ASN A 300 -6.57 36.11 -34.28
N GLY A 301 -7.64 36.08 -33.47
CA GLY A 301 -8.98 35.61 -33.83
C GLY A 301 -9.17 34.09 -33.76
N GLN A 302 -8.12 33.30 -33.51
CA GLN A 302 -8.24 31.85 -33.38
C GLN A 302 -8.87 31.45 -32.05
N LYS A 303 -9.70 30.41 -32.06
CA LYS A 303 -10.36 29.88 -30.87
C LYS A 303 -9.57 28.72 -30.27
N VAL A 304 -9.43 28.70 -28.95
CA VAL A 304 -8.71 27.67 -28.20
C VAL A 304 -9.53 27.20 -27.00
N TYR A 305 -9.26 25.98 -26.53
CA TYR A 305 -9.87 25.49 -25.29
C TYR A 305 -9.15 26.08 -24.07
N HIS A 306 -9.90 26.56 -23.07
CA HIS A 306 -9.35 27.13 -21.83
C HIS A 306 -8.50 26.09 -21.08
N GLU A 307 -9.01 24.87 -20.91
CA GLU A 307 -8.32 23.76 -20.24
C GLU A 307 -7.11 23.21 -21.01
N SER A 308 -6.87 23.68 -22.24
CA SER A 308 -5.67 23.30 -23.01
C SER A 308 -4.42 24.13 -22.65
N LYS A 309 -4.56 25.11 -21.74
CA LYS A 309 -3.44 25.87 -21.18
C LYS A 309 -2.52 24.96 -20.37
N ILE A 310 -1.20 25.13 -20.54
CA ILE A 310 -0.21 24.23 -19.93
C ILE A 310 -0.31 24.14 -18.40
N ASN A 311 -0.57 25.25 -17.71
CA ASN A 311 -0.71 25.27 -16.25
C ASN A 311 -1.93 24.45 -15.79
N TYR A 312 -3.06 24.57 -16.47
CA TYR A 312 -4.28 23.81 -16.15
C TYR A 312 -4.15 22.33 -16.50
N HIS A 313 -3.53 22.02 -17.65
CA HIS A 313 -3.19 20.66 -18.03
C HIS A 313 -2.27 19.99 -16.99
N ALA A 314 -1.28 20.73 -16.46
CA ALA A 314 -0.40 20.24 -15.39
C ALA A 314 -1.13 20.02 -14.07
N ILE A 315 -2.07 20.88 -13.69
CA ILE A 315 -2.92 20.72 -12.50
C ILE A 315 -3.77 19.44 -12.60
N ILE A 316 -4.40 19.20 -13.76
CA ILE A 316 -5.20 18.00 -13.99
C ILE A 316 -4.33 16.75 -13.89
N LEU A 317 -3.17 16.75 -14.56
CA LEU A 317 -2.22 15.64 -14.47
C LEU A 317 -1.74 15.41 -13.04
N ARG A 318 -1.40 16.46 -12.28
CA ARG A 318 -1.00 16.33 -10.87
C ARG A 318 -2.09 15.65 -10.04
N GLY A 319 -3.34 16.08 -10.19
CA GLY A 319 -4.49 15.46 -9.50
C GLY A 319 -4.63 13.98 -9.85
N LEU A 320 -4.54 13.62 -11.13
CA LEU A 320 -4.61 12.22 -11.58
C LEU A 320 -3.43 11.39 -11.05
N ILE A 321 -2.21 11.92 -11.09
CA ILE A 321 -1.00 11.26 -10.59
C ILE A 321 -1.09 11.01 -9.08
N GLU A 322 -1.52 12.01 -8.31
CA GLU A 322 -1.72 11.85 -6.87
C GLU A 322 -2.83 10.84 -6.56
N SER A 323 -3.94 10.87 -7.32
CA SER A 323 -5.04 9.89 -7.19
C SER A 323 -4.59 8.47 -7.49
N LEU A 324 -3.67 8.27 -8.44
CA LEU A 324 -3.08 6.97 -8.71
C LEU A 324 -2.33 6.43 -7.50
N ASP A 325 -1.72 7.28 -6.68
CA ASP A 325 -1.09 6.83 -5.42
C ASP A 325 -2.10 6.64 -4.28
N GLY A 326 -3.15 7.45 -4.24
CA GLY A 326 -4.21 7.34 -3.25
C GLY A 326 -5.15 6.15 -3.46
N ILE A 327 -5.37 5.71 -4.71
CA ILE A 327 -6.30 4.62 -5.02
C ILE A 327 -5.64 3.27 -4.73
N PRO A 328 -6.25 2.38 -3.92
CA PRO A 328 -5.69 1.08 -3.59
C PRO A 328 -5.33 0.26 -4.81
N LYS A 329 -4.23 -0.49 -4.71
CA LYS A 329 -3.75 -1.36 -5.79
C LYS A 329 -4.78 -2.43 -6.21
N SER A 330 -5.70 -2.78 -5.31
CA SER A 330 -6.82 -3.70 -5.59
C SER A 330 -7.80 -3.18 -6.66
N ASN A 331 -7.90 -1.87 -6.87
CA ASN A 331 -8.70 -1.27 -7.95
C ASN A 331 -7.92 -1.26 -9.28
N VAL A 332 -7.61 -2.45 -9.78
CA VAL A 332 -6.76 -2.68 -10.97
C VAL A 332 -7.31 -1.92 -12.19
N VAL A 333 -8.62 -2.03 -12.43
CA VAL A 333 -9.28 -1.43 -13.61
C VAL A 333 -9.12 0.09 -13.64
N LEU A 334 -9.40 0.79 -12.54
CA LEU A 334 -9.26 2.24 -12.50
C LEU A 334 -7.79 2.66 -12.57
N ARG A 335 -6.89 1.94 -11.91
CA ARG A 335 -5.45 2.24 -11.96
C ARG A 335 -4.89 2.10 -13.36
N GLU A 336 -5.26 1.05 -14.10
CA GLU A 336 -4.89 0.91 -15.51
C GLU A 336 -5.41 2.07 -16.36
N ARG A 337 -6.67 2.47 -16.17
CA ARG A 337 -7.25 3.65 -16.84
C ARG A 337 -6.51 4.94 -16.49
N LEU A 338 -6.16 5.14 -15.22
CA LEU A 338 -5.37 6.28 -14.75
C LEU A 338 -4.01 6.31 -15.41
N ILE A 339 -3.27 5.20 -15.41
CA ILE A 339 -1.96 5.10 -16.04
C ILE A 339 -2.06 5.43 -17.53
N ALA A 340 -3.07 4.89 -18.23
CA ALA A 340 -3.31 5.20 -19.63
C ALA A 340 -3.57 6.69 -19.85
N GLY A 341 -4.46 7.31 -19.07
CA GLY A 341 -4.78 8.73 -19.17
C GLY A 341 -3.61 9.66 -18.82
N ILE A 342 -2.83 9.32 -17.79
CA ILE A 342 -1.62 10.05 -17.39
C ILE A 342 -0.57 9.99 -18.50
N LYS A 343 -0.27 8.78 -19.03
CA LYS A 343 0.69 8.60 -20.12
C LYS A 343 0.25 9.34 -21.38
N LYS A 344 -1.05 9.37 -21.64
CA LYS A 344 -1.61 10.11 -22.76
C LYS A 344 -1.42 11.62 -22.62
N GLY A 345 -1.78 12.18 -21.46
CA GLY A 345 -1.65 13.61 -21.20
C GLY A 345 -0.19 14.07 -21.12
N ILE A 346 0.73 13.26 -20.59
CA ILE A 346 2.16 13.60 -20.58
C ILE A 346 2.77 13.51 -21.98
N ASN A 347 2.35 12.53 -22.79
CA ASN A 347 2.77 12.39 -24.18
C ASN A 347 2.39 13.61 -25.02
N HIS A 348 1.22 14.20 -24.75
CA HIS A 348 0.81 15.46 -25.37
C HIS A 348 1.81 16.59 -25.06
N ILE A 349 2.16 16.77 -23.79
CA ILE A 349 3.11 17.80 -23.36
C ILE A 349 4.47 17.59 -24.05
N ILE A 350 5.03 16.37 -23.95
CA ILE A 350 6.35 16.03 -24.49
C ILE A 350 6.42 16.21 -26.01
N LYS A 351 5.36 15.83 -26.72
CA LYS A 351 5.36 15.83 -28.19
C LYS A 351 5.08 17.21 -28.79
N TYR A 352 4.20 17.98 -28.17
CA TYR A 352 3.64 19.18 -28.80
C TYR A 352 3.99 20.46 -28.05
N ARG A 353 4.12 20.44 -26.72
CA ARG A 353 4.22 21.69 -25.95
C ARG A 353 5.66 22.13 -25.67
N VAL A 354 6.62 21.22 -25.75
CA VAL A 354 8.04 21.49 -25.51
C VAL A 354 8.68 22.17 -26.72
N GLU A 355 9.25 23.37 -26.52
CA GLU A 355 10.11 24.04 -27.49
C GLU A 355 11.59 23.82 -27.14
N TYR A 356 12.35 23.35 -28.12
CA TYR A 356 13.79 23.15 -28.01
C TYR A 356 14.49 24.36 -28.65
N GLU A 357 15.09 25.23 -27.84
CA GLU A 357 15.77 26.45 -28.33
C GLU A 357 17.01 26.10 -29.17
N ASN A 358 17.64 24.94 -28.92
CA ASN A 358 18.78 24.37 -29.66
C ASN A 358 19.14 22.96 -29.13
N ALA A 359 20.10 22.27 -29.76
CA ALA A 359 20.49 20.88 -29.43
C ALA A 359 21.02 20.64 -27.99
N SER A 360 21.11 21.71 -27.18
CA SER A 360 21.75 21.70 -25.86
C SER A 360 20.88 22.30 -24.74
N TYR A 361 19.68 22.83 -25.04
CA TYR A 361 18.82 23.46 -24.03
C TYR A 361 17.33 23.36 -24.40
N LEU A 362 16.51 23.02 -23.40
CA LEU A 362 15.05 23.00 -23.51
C LEU A 362 14.55 24.35 -23.00
N GLY A 363 13.91 25.12 -23.88
CA GLY A 363 13.68 26.55 -23.65
C GLY A 363 12.42 26.84 -22.85
N THR A 364 11.28 26.33 -23.32
CA THR A 364 9.96 26.77 -22.87
C THR A 364 8.87 25.71 -23.07
N LEU A 365 7.77 25.86 -22.33
CA LEU A 365 6.49 25.24 -22.67
C LEU A 365 5.58 26.29 -23.27
N SER A 366 4.97 25.97 -24.41
CA SER A 366 3.94 26.81 -25.01
C SER A 366 2.69 26.84 -24.12
N THR A 367 2.17 28.04 -23.83
CA THR A 367 0.95 28.20 -23.03
C THR A 367 -0.24 27.55 -23.72
N PHE A 368 -0.37 27.81 -25.03
CA PHE A 368 -1.33 27.17 -25.93
C PHE A 368 -0.60 26.64 -27.17
N TYR A 369 -1.17 25.65 -27.83
CA TYR A 369 -0.60 25.15 -29.09
C TYR A 369 -1.60 24.58 -30.09
N SER A 370 -2.85 24.31 -29.69
CA SER A 370 -3.89 23.81 -30.58
C SER A 370 -5.17 24.63 -30.54
N THR A 371 -5.83 24.80 -31.69
CA THR A 371 -7.18 25.37 -31.79
C THR A 371 -8.25 24.39 -31.33
N ILE A 372 -9.52 24.84 -31.27
CA ILE A 372 -10.65 23.96 -30.93
C ILE A 372 -10.89 22.86 -31.97
N GLU A 373 -10.45 23.09 -33.22
CA GLU A 373 -10.45 22.14 -34.34
C GLU A 373 -9.21 21.22 -34.36
N CYS A 374 -8.36 21.30 -33.34
CA CYS A 374 -7.17 20.46 -33.19
C CYS A 374 -6.08 20.69 -34.24
N GLU A 375 -6.02 21.91 -34.75
CA GLU A 375 -4.97 22.39 -35.65
C GLU A 375 -3.89 23.13 -34.85
N LYS A 376 -2.64 23.12 -35.33
CA LYS A 376 -1.57 23.90 -34.72
C LYS A 376 -1.88 25.40 -34.86
N ILE A 377 -1.79 26.16 -33.76
CA ILE A 377 -2.06 27.59 -33.79
C ILE A 377 -1.02 28.30 -34.68
N ALA A 378 -1.46 29.20 -35.55
CA ALA A 378 -0.64 29.88 -36.54
C ALA A 378 -0.30 31.31 -36.09
N ASN A 379 0.86 31.83 -36.49
CA ASN A 379 1.25 33.24 -36.31
C ASN A 379 1.21 33.75 -34.84
N LEU A 380 1.46 32.89 -33.86
CA LEU A 380 1.68 33.35 -32.48
C LEU A 380 3.10 33.92 -32.36
N ASN A 381 3.21 35.21 -32.03
CA ASN A 381 4.50 35.81 -31.68
C ASN A 381 5.07 35.11 -30.43
N ASN A 382 6.32 34.65 -30.50
CA ASN A 382 6.97 33.85 -29.46
C ASN A 382 7.04 34.52 -28.07
N LYS A 383 6.82 35.84 -27.94
CA LYS A 383 6.96 36.56 -26.66
C LYS A 383 5.70 36.60 -25.80
N ASP A 384 4.51 36.45 -26.38
CA ASP A 384 3.24 36.65 -25.65
C ASP A 384 2.57 35.33 -25.23
N TYR A 385 2.98 34.19 -25.80
CA TYR A 385 2.31 32.87 -25.63
C TYR A 385 3.24 31.72 -25.23
N TYR A 386 4.52 31.99 -25.01
CA TYR A 386 5.44 31.06 -24.37
C TYR A 386 5.63 31.51 -22.92
N SER A 387 4.96 30.82 -22.00
CA SER A 387 5.20 31.04 -20.58
C SER A 387 6.56 30.43 -20.22
N PHE A 388 7.55 31.28 -19.96
CA PHE A 388 8.81 30.92 -19.28
C PHE A 388 8.59 30.60 -17.79
N LEU A 389 7.54 29.87 -17.44
CA LEU A 389 7.16 29.67 -16.05
C LEU A 389 7.06 28.18 -15.77
N TYR A 390 8.21 27.52 -15.70
CA TYR A 390 8.35 26.28 -14.95
C TYR A 390 8.15 26.58 -13.46
N SER A 391 6.89 26.86 -13.10
CA SER A 391 6.49 27.23 -11.75
C SER A 391 5.73 26.07 -11.11
N ASP A 392 6.08 25.77 -9.87
CA ASP A 392 5.28 25.09 -8.85
C ASP A 392 4.51 23.88 -9.39
N ASP A 393 3.24 24.05 -9.79
CA ASP A 393 2.36 22.98 -10.28
C ASP A 393 2.98 22.15 -11.42
N ILE A 394 3.73 22.79 -12.34
CA ILE A 394 4.35 22.08 -13.47
C ILE A 394 5.52 21.21 -12.99
N VAL A 395 6.41 21.77 -12.18
CA VAL A 395 7.58 21.04 -11.70
C VAL A 395 7.17 19.93 -10.73
N GLU A 396 6.21 20.21 -9.85
CA GLU A 396 5.65 19.22 -8.94
C GLU A 396 5.02 18.05 -9.71
N MET A 397 4.22 18.32 -10.75
CA MET A 397 3.61 17.28 -11.58
C MET A 397 4.65 16.33 -12.18
N PHE A 398 5.71 16.87 -12.80
CA PHE A 398 6.79 16.06 -13.36
C PHE A 398 7.59 15.33 -12.29
N ALA A 399 7.85 15.99 -11.15
CA ALA A 399 8.57 15.40 -10.03
C ALA A 399 7.80 14.21 -9.43
N LEU A 400 6.50 14.38 -9.20
CA LEU A 400 5.59 13.32 -8.77
C LEU A 400 5.54 12.18 -9.78
N LEU A 401 5.38 12.47 -11.07
CA LEU A 401 5.32 11.43 -12.10
C LEU A 401 6.61 10.59 -12.15
N ALA A 402 7.77 11.23 -12.14
CA ALA A 402 9.07 10.54 -12.12
C ALA A 402 9.26 9.74 -10.82
N TYR A 403 8.84 10.30 -9.69
CA TYR A 403 8.86 9.64 -8.40
C TYR A 403 7.95 8.40 -8.37
N TYR A 404 6.70 8.51 -8.80
CA TYR A 404 5.76 7.38 -8.83
C TYR A 404 6.17 6.29 -9.81
N ALA A 405 6.64 6.66 -10.99
CA ALA A 405 7.14 5.71 -11.97
C ALA A 405 8.28 4.86 -11.39
N ASN A 406 9.13 5.43 -10.52
CA ASN A 406 10.23 4.71 -9.88
C ASN A 406 9.75 3.55 -8.98
N PHE A 407 8.59 3.70 -8.33
CA PHE A 407 8.00 2.70 -7.44
C PHE A 407 6.95 1.79 -8.10
N ASN A 408 6.61 2.02 -9.37
CA ASN A 408 5.58 1.27 -10.10
C ASN A 408 6.17 0.59 -11.35
N LYS A 409 7.17 -0.29 -11.15
CA LYS A 409 7.93 -0.93 -12.24
C LYS A 409 7.09 -1.80 -13.18
N ASP A 410 5.95 -2.32 -12.70
CA ASP A 410 5.02 -3.09 -13.54
C ASP A 410 4.27 -2.20 -14.55
N ASN A 411 4.15 -0.91 -14.25
CA ASN A 411 3.38 0.06 -15.03
C ASN A 411 4.27 1.01 -15.84
N PHE A 412 5.51 1.20 -15.40
CA PHE A 412 6.52 2.04 -16.05
C PHE A 412 7.80 1.24 -16.25
N SER A 413 8.18 1.06 -17.50
CA SER A 413 9.46 0.45 -17.86
C SER A 413 10.63 1.29 -17.34
N GLN A 414 11.80 0.65 -17.18
CA GLN A 414 13.03 1.36 -16.81
C GLN A 414 13.34 2.51 -17.79
N ALA A 415 13.09 2.30 -19.09
CA ALA A 415 13.28 3.32 -20.11
C ALA A 415 12.34 4.53 -19.93
N GLU A 416 11.07 4.31 -19.57
CA GLU A 416 10.14 5.40 -19.26
C GLU A 416 10.57 6.17 -18.00
N ASN A 417 11.02 5.45 -16.97
CA ASN A 417 11.56 6.03 -15.75
C ASN A 417 12.76 6.94 -16.03
N ASP A 418 13.72 6.47 -16.81
CA ASP A 418 14.91 7.26 -17.15
C ASP A 418 14.54 8.51 -17.97
N ARG A 419 13.51 8.44 -18.82
CA ARG A 419 13.00 9.59 -19.58
C ARG A 419 12.37 10.64 -18.69
N LEU A 420 11.50 10.22 -17.77
CA LEU A 420 10.84 11.13 -16.82
C LEU A 420 11.87 11.83 -15.92
N LYS A 421 12.89 11.10 -15.45
CA LYS A 421 14.01 11.67 -14.69
C LYS A 421 14.78 12.71 -15.50
N LYS A 422 15.07 12.44 -16.77
CA LYS A 422 15.74 13.41 -17.67
C LYS A 422 14.88 14.66 -17.87
N LEU A 423 13.59 14.50 -18.13
CA LEU A 423 12.68 15.63 -18.31
C LEU A 423 12.60 16.48 -17.03
N LEU A 424 12.50 15.84 -15.87
CA LEU A 424 12.52 16.51 -14.58
C LEU A 424 13.81 17.32 -14.34
N ASN A 425 14.98 16.77 -14.68
CA ASN A 425 16.25 17.51 -14.60
C ASN A 425 16.21 18.77 -15.45
N ILE A 426 15.75 18.62 -16.70
CA ILE A 426 15.75 19.69 -17.69
C ILE A 426 14.82 20.85 -17.28
N ILE A 427 13.56 20.56 -16.91
CA ILE A 427 12.61 21.61 -16.51
C ILE A 427 13.05 22.35 -15.24
N SER A 428 13.85 21.72 -14.40
CA SER A 428 14.23 22.26 -13.09
C SER A 428 15.44 23.20 -13.19
N ILE A 429 16.24 23.12 -14.26
CA ILE A 429 17.37 24.05 -14.51
C ILE A 429 16.83 25.49 -14.54
N HIS A 430 15.67 25.69 -15.16
CA HIS A 430 15.01 26.99 -15.17
C HIS A 430 14.72 27.49 -13.75
N ALA A 431 14.12 26.66 -12.89
CA ALA A 431 13.84 27.03 -11.50
C ALA A 431 15.11 27.47 -10.77
N GLN A 432 16.22 26.74 -10.94
CA GLN A 432 17.50 27.11 -10.33
C GLN A 432 17.99 28.50 -10.75
N THR A 433 17.93 28.83 -12.04
CA THR A 433 18.43 30.13 -12.55
C THR A 433 17.58 31.32 -12.09
N ARG A 434 16.38 31.08 -11.54
CA ARG A 434 15.42 32.13 -11.17
C ARG A 434 15.27 32.36 -9.67
N ILE A 435 15.78 31.46 -8.82
CA ILE A 435 15.77 31.65 -7.36
C ILE A 435 16.79 32.67 -6.86
N ASP A 436 17.75 33.07 -7.70
CA ASP A 436 18.69 34.14 -7.38
C ASP A 436 18.05 35.51 -7.70
N PRO A 437 17.77 36.36 -6.69
CA PRO A 437 17.17 37.67 -6.92
C PRO A 437 18.09 38.62 -7.70
N ASP A 438 19.42 38.43 -7.69
CA ASP A 438 20.31 39.36 -8.41
C ASP A 438 20.37 39.04 -9.92
N ASN A 439 20.01 37.81 -10.30
CA ASN A 439 20.19 37.28 -11.65
C ASN A 439 18.88 36.89 -12.35
N ASN A 440 17.73 36.97 -11.67
CA ASN A 440 16.45 36.71 -12.32
C ASN A 440 16.00 37.92 -13.16
N GLY A 441 15.65 37.68 -14.43
CA GLY A 441 15.28 38.76 -15.36
C GLY A 441 13.93 39.39 -15.03
N VAL A 442 13.84 40.72 -15.19
CA VAL A 442 12.64 41.54 -14.97
C VAL A 442 12.34 42.43 -16.19
N PRO A 443 11.10 42.95 -16.31
CA PRO A 443 10.76 43.82 -17.43
C PRO A 443 11.65 45.06 -17.54
N PRO A 444 12.10 45.45 -18.75
CA PRO A 444 13.04 46.54 -18.94
C PRO A 444 12.50 47.91 -18.50
N GLU A 445 11.18 48.09 -18.52
CA GLU A 445 10.45 49.33 -18.22
C GLU A 445 10.43 49.76 -16.75
N LEU A 446 10.87 48.89 -15.83
CA LEU A 446 10.91 49.17 -14.39
C LEU A 446 12.07 50.11 -14.01
N THR A 447 11.85 50.99 -13.03
CA THR A 447 12.92 51.75 -12.36
C THR A 447 13.87 50.83 -11.58
N PRO A 448 15.10 51.26 -11.21
CA PRO A 448 16.04 50.39 -10.49
C PRO A 448 15.50 49.79 -9.19
N ASP A 449 14.74 50.56 -8.40
CA ASP A 449 14.16 50.08 -7.14
C ASP A 449 13.00 49.09 -7.39
N GLU A 450 12.15 49.40 -8.38
CA GLU A 450 11.08 48.53 -8.84
C GLU A 450 11.60 47.19 -9.36
N LYS A 451 12.72 47.21 -10.10
CA LYS A 451 13.41 46.00 -10.57
C LYS A 451 13.84 45.14 -9.39
N LYS A 452 14.51 45.73 -8.40
CA LYS A 452 15.02 45.00 -7.23
C LYS A 452 13.90 44.32 -6.43
N GLU A 453 12.76 44.98 -6.27
CA GLU A 453 11.62 44.41 -5.55
C GLU A 453 10.89 43.32 -6.36
N ASP A 454 10.69 43.52 -7.67
CA ASP A 454 10.11 42.48 -8.55
C ASP A 454 11.02 41.24 -8.63
N GLN A 455 12.33 41.43 -8.65
CA GLN A 455 13.32 40.36 -8.63
C GLN A 455 13.23 39.50 -7.37
N LYS A 456 13.15 40.13 -6.20
CA LYS A 456 12.99 39.41 -4.91
C LYS A 456 11.73 38.56 -4.90
N ARG A 457 10.60 39.13 -5.34
CA ARG A 457 9.32 38.42 -5.43
C ARG A 457 9.42 37.21 -6.36
N ARG A 458 9.96 37.38 -7.57
CA ARG A 458 10.13 36.28 -8.54
C ARG A 458 11.02 35.15 -8.01
N ALA A 459 12.04 35.47 -7.23
CA ALA A 459 12.89 34.47 -6.59
C ALA A 459 12.08 33.61 -5.60
N VAL A 460 11.28 34.25 -4.75
CA VAL A 460 10.42 33.57 -3.77
C VAL A 460 9.32 32.74 -4.45
N ASP A 461 8.76 33.20 -5.57
CA ASP A 461 7.75 32.46 -6.34
C ASP A 461 8.28 31.14 -6.94
N GLN A 462 9.58 31.11 -7.28
CA GLN A 462 10.27 29.95 -7.86
C GLN A 462 10.84 28.99 -6.80
N MET A 463 10.81 29.39 -5.53
CA MET A 463 11.38 28.63 -4.42
C MET A 463 10.81 27.20 -4.32
N ALA A 464 9.49 27.04 -4.51
CA ALA A 464 8.81 25.75 -4.43
C ALA A 464 9.24 24.78 -5.56
N SER A 465 9.36 25.29 -6.78
CA SER A 465 9.79 24.51 -7.96
C SER A 465 11.11 23.79 -7.70
N LEU A 466 12.12 24.50 -7.21
CA LEU A 466 13.42 23.90 -6.91
C LEU A 466 13.34 22.94 -5.71
N ALA A 467 12.55 23.26 -4.69
CA ALA A 467 12.39 22.40 -3.51
C ALA A 467 11.84 21.02 -3.88
N TYR A 468 10.76 20.96 -4.67
CA TYR A 468 10.18 19.69 -5.12
C TYR A 468 11.19 18.88 -5.94
N TYR A 469 11.86 19.52 -6.91
CA TYR A 469 12.88 18.84 -7.71
C TYR A 469 13.95 18.18 -6.82
N LEU A 470 14.51 18.94 -5.88
CA LEU A 470 15.60 18.46 -5.03
C LEU A 470 15.15 17.30 -4.13
N ASP A 471 14.00 17.42 -3.49
CA ASP A 471 13.50 16.40 -2.57
C ASP A 471 13.10 15.12 -3.30
N TYR A 472 12.27 15.22 -4.35
CA TYR A 472 11.85 14.05 -5.13
C TYR A 472 13.03 13.37 -5.83
N THR A 473 14.01 14.11 -6.35
CA THR A 473 15.20 13.52 -6.98
C THR A 473 16.07 12.80 -5.95
N LYS A 474 16.23 13.36 -4.74
CA LYS A 474 16.93 12.70 -3.64
C LYS A 474 16.20 11.41 -3.22
N ALA A 475 14.88 11.45 -3.10
CA ALA A 475 14.06 10.29 -2.75
C ALA A 475 14.14 9.20 -3.83
N ILE A 476 14.06 9.56 -5.11
CA ILE A 476 14.26 8.64 -6.25
C ILE A 476 15.64 7.98 -6.18
N LYS A 477 16.69 8.78 -5.95
CA LYS A 477 18.09 8.29 -5.89
C LYS A 477 18.28 7.31 -4.74
N ASN A 478 17.68 7.60 -3.59
CA ASN A 478 17.80 6.77 -2.39
C ASN A 478 16.76 5.64 -2.35
N ASN A 479 15.82 5.61 -3.31
CA ASN A 479 14.68 4.69 -3.33
C ASN A 479 13.82 4.77 -2.06
N THR A 480 13.64 5.97 -1.52
CA THR A 480 12.86 6.26 -0.31
C THR A 480 11.60 7.05 -0.64
N LYS A 481 10.62 7.04 0.28
CA LYS A 481 9.41 7.86 0.12
C LYS A 481 9.60 9.27 0.69
N VAL A 482 9.09 10.29 -0.01
CA VAL A 482 9.18 11.70 0.44
C VAL A 482 8.32 11.94 1.68
N PHE A 483 7.06 11.50 1.60
CA PHE A 483 6.08 11.54 2.68
C PHE A 483 5.61 10.11 2.98
N GLU A 484 6.23 9.51 3.97
CA GLU A 484 5.74 8.30 4.63
C GLU A 484 5.56 8.68 6.10
N VAL A 485 4.30 8.79 6.53
CA VAL A 485 4.01 8.57 7.95
C VAL A 485 3.89 7.07 8.08
N ASP A 486 4.65 6.51 9.03
CA ASP A 486 4.70 5.08 9.41
C ASP A 486 3.36 4.57 9.97
N ASN A 487 2.25 4.86 9.29
CA ASN A 487 0.90 4.42 9.61
C ASN A 487 0.20 3.88 8.36
N THR A 488 0.93 3.50 7.31
CA THR A 488 0.36 2.51 6.41
C THR A 488 0.23 1.24 7.23
N ASN A 489 -0.96 0.95 7.78
CA ASN A 489 -1.24 -0.37 8.38
C ASN A 489 -1.19 -1.49 7.29
N PHE A 490 -0.62 -1.18 6.11
CA PHE A 490 -0.42 -2.04 4.97
C PHE A 490 0.85 -2.82 5.24
N PHE A 491 0.67 -4.10 5.52
CA PHE A 491 1.74 -5.06 5.50
C PHE A 491 2.25 -5.22 4.05
N ASP A 492 3.55 -5.00 3.83
CA ASP A 492 4.23 -5.42 2.60
C ASP A 492 4.99 -6.72 2.92
N SER A 493 4.53 -7.83 2.34
CA SER A 493 5.09 -9.14 2.66
C SER A 493 6.57 -9.30 2.31
N GLU A 494 7.13 -8.47 1.42
CA GLU A 494 8.57 -8.48 1.13
C GLU A 494 9.38 -7.68 2.16
N LYS A 495 8.70 -6.89 3.00
CA LYS A 495 9.32 -5.97 3.95
C LYS A 495 8.99 -6.30 5.39
N THR A 496 8.69 -7.55 5.69
CA THR A 496 8.37 -8.00 7.04
C THR A 496 8.94 -9.36 7.40
N SER A 497 9.08 -9.63 8.69
CA SER A 497 9.47 -10.94 9.22
C SER A 497 8.32 -11.95 9.17
N LYS A 498 8.62 -13.19 9.55
CA LYS A 498 7.63 -14.14 10.08
C LYS A 498 6.95 -13.52 11.32
N PRO A 499 5.64 -13.70 11.51
CA PRO A 499 4.93 -13.27 12.70
C PRO A 499 5.15 -14.26 13.86
N VAL A 500 4.95 -13.78 15.09
CA VAL A 500 4.89 -14.58 16.31
C VAL A 500 3.65 -14.21 17.12
N SER A 501 3.08 -15.17 17.84
CA SER A 501 1.98 -14.92 18.78
C SER A 501 2.54 -14.75 20.18
N LEU A 502 1.91 -13.88 20.96
CA LEU A 502 2.38 -13.51 22.28
C LEU A 502 1.21 -12.99 23.13
N ASP A 503 1.39 -12.98 24.45
CA ASP A 503 0.58 -12.22 25.41
C ASP A 503 1.32 -10.90 25.73
N PHE A 504 0.98 -9.85 24.99
CA PHE A 504 1.63 -8.55 25.09
C PHE A 504 1.02 -7.66 26.17
N ASP A 505 -0.29 -7.78 26.42
CA ASP A 505 -0.99 -6.94 27.40
C ASP A 505 -1.23 -7.60 28.76
N HIS A 506 -0.76 -8.85 28.91
CA HIS A 506 -0.81 -9.64 30.14
C HIS A 506 -2.25 -9.90 30.60
N ASP A 507 -3.15 -10.17 29.66
CA ASP A 507 -4.50 -10.62 29.97
C ASP A 507 -4.61 -12.15 30.17
N GLY A 508 -3.48 -12.87 29.99
CA GLY A 508 -3.38 -14.32 30.11
C GLY A 508 -3.76 -15.06 28.83
N VAL A 509 -4.00 -14.34 27.74
CA VAL A 509 -4.40 -14.86 26.44
C VAL A 509 -3.39 -14.41 25.40
N ARG A 510 -2.89 -15.36 24.60
CA ARG A 510 -2.02 -15.04 23.46
C ARG A 510 -2.86 -14.60 22.27
N ASP A 511 -3.44 -13.41 22.33
CA ASP A 511 -4.32 -12.87 21.29
C ASP A 511 -3.65 -11.75 20.46
N GLU A 512 -2.38 -11.44 20.72
CA GLU A 512 -1.58 -10.55 19.91
C GLU A 512 -0.64 -11.28 18.95
N VAL A 513 -0.40 -10.62 17.81
CA VAL A 513 0.60 -11.03 16.83
C VAL A 513 1.62 -9.93 16.66
N ALA A 514 2.90 -10.24 16.85
CA ALA A 514 4.01 -9.33 16.58
C ALA A 514 4.75 -9.69 15.29
N TYR A 515 5.26 -8.66 14.62
CA TYR A 515 6.11 -8.82 13.44
C TYR A 515 7.01 -7.60 13.24
N PHE A 516 8.20 -7.84 12.70
CA PHE A 516 9.06 -6.75 12.25
C PHE A 516 8.68 -6.30 10.84
N SER A 517 8.80 -5.01 10.56
CA SER A 517 8.64 -4.42 9.23
C SER A 517 9.76 -3.42 8.92
N THR A 518 9.97 -3.10 7.63
CA THR A 518 10.91 -2.07 7.21
C THR A 518 10.34 -1.15 6.14
N ASN A 519 10.73 0.13 6.17
CA ASN A 519 10.48 1.05 5.06
C ASN A 519 11.67 1.17 4.10
N GLY A 520 12.78 0.49 4.38
CA GLY A 520 14.05 0.55 3.66
C GLY A 520 15.15 1.30 4.43
N ASP A 521 14.77 2.24 5.30
CA ASP A 521 15.71 3.04 6.10
C ASP A 521 15.74 2.61 7.58
N LYS A 522 14.59 2.16 8.10
CA LYS A 522 14.40 1.72 9.48
C LYS A 522 13.70 0.37 9.52
N THR A 523 13.93 -0.35 10.61
CA THR A 523 13.18 -1.53 10.99
C THR A 523 12.33 -1.21 12.21
N PHE A 524 11.13 -1.73 12.23
CA PHE A 524 10.12 -1.50 13.24
C PHE A 524 9.62 -2.83 13.77
N LEU A 525 9.25 -2.89 15.04
CA LEU A 525 8.47 -3.97 15.64
C LEU A 525 7.04 -3.47 15.81
N ASN A 526 6.09 -4.22 15.27
CA ASN A 526 4.67 -3.93 15.37
C ASN A 526 3.98 -5.05 16.15
N VAL A 527 2.97 -4.69 16.94
CA VAL A 527 2.07 -5.62 17.64
C VAL A 527 0.65 -5.33 17.18
N ALA A 528 -0.04 -6.36 16.70
CA ALA A 528 -1.44 -6.32 16.31
C ALA A 528 -2.27 -7.06 17.36
N LYS A 529 -3.25 -6.38 17.97
CA LYS A 529 -4.23 -7.00 18.90
C LYS A 529 -5.41 -7.51 18.09
N MET A 530 -5.79 -8.76 18.31
CA MET A 530 -6.95 -9.37 17.68
C MET A 530 -8.19 -9.16 18.57
N ALA A 531 -9.36 -9.02 17.95
CA ALA A 531 -10.64 -8.96 18.64
C ALA A 531 -11.33 -10.33 18.64
N PRO A 532 -12.29 -10.60 19.54
CA PRO A 532 -13.01 -11.88 19.59
C PRO A 532 -13.78 -12.27 18.31
N ASP A 533 -14.11 -11.30 17.46
CA ASP A 533 -14.74 -11.55 16.17
C ASP A 533 -13.74 -11.92 15.04
N GLY A 534 -12.45 -11.96 15.36
CA GLY A 534 -11.34 -12.19 14.42
C GLY A 534 -10.89 -10.94 13.66
N SER A 535 -11.39 -9.75 14.00
CA SER A 535 -10.88 -8.47 13.50
C SER A 535 -9.58 -8.04 14.20
N ILE A 536 -8.84 -7.07 13.65
CA ILE A 536 -7.68 -6.46 14.30
C ILE A 536 -8.20 -5.21 15.01
N SER A 537 -8.18 -5.22 16.34
CA SER A 537 -8.67 -4.10 17.14
C SER A 537 -7.69 -2.91 17.12
N SER A 538 -6.38 -3.19 17.03
CA SER A 538 -5.34 -2.16 16.90
C SER A 538 -4.01 -2.74 16.38
N VAL A 539 -3.19 -1.88 15.76
CA VAL A 539 -1.77 -2.17 15.49
C VAL A 539 -0.95 -1.05 16.11
N LYS A 540 0.06 -1.40 16.89
CA LYS A 540 0.98 -0.46 17.55
C LYS A 540 2.40 -0.68 17.03
N ASN A 541 3.05 0.40 16.64
CA ASN A 541 4.50 0.43 16.52
C ASN A 541 5.08 0.55 17.93
N VAL A 542 5.83 -0.46 18.36
CA VAL A 542 6.27 -0.60 19.76
C VAL A 542 7.79 -0.50 19.93
N TRP A 543 8.54 -0.58 18.82
CA TRP A 543 9.98 -0.35 18.79
C TRP A 543 10.42 -0.04 17.35
N GLY A 544 11.52 0.71 17.18
CA GLY A 544 12.13 0.88 15.87
C GLY A 544 13.57 1.40 15.93
N SER A 545 14.37 1.05 14.93
CA SER A 545 15.77 1.46 14.84
C SER A 545 16.26 1.59 13.40
N ALA A 546 17.19 2.52 13.19
CA ALA A 546 17.98 2.62 11.96
C ALA A 546 19.22 1.72 12.09
N GLY A 547 19.62 1.05 11.01
CA GLY A 547 20.80 0.18 11.03
C GLY A 547 20.57 -1.20 11.66
N TYR A 548 19.32 -1.66 11.69
CA TYR A 548 18.96 -3.02 12.11
C TYR A 548 18.22 -3.76 10.98
N PRO A 549 18.90 -4.13 9.88
CA PRO A 549 18.26 -4.58 8.65
C PRO A 549 17.50 -5.90 8.83
N LEU A 550 16.26 -5.92 8.35
CA LEU A 550 15.30 -7.00 8.53
C LEU A 550 15.77 -8.33 7.89
N GLU A 551 16.44 -8.26 6.75
CA GLU A 551 16.92 -9.41 5.98
C GLU A 551 17.92 -10.28 6.74
N LEU A 552 18.52 -9.76 7.80
CA LEU A 552 19.53 -10.47 8.60
C LEU A 552 18.91 -11.43 9.64
N PHE A 553 17.57 -11.41 9.81
CA PHE A 553 16.87 -12.26 10.79
C PHE A 553 15.41 -12.59 10.46
N SER A 554 14.83 -12.10 9.35
CA SER A 554 13.39 -12.13 9.06
C SER A 554 12.65 -13.48 9.19
N ASP A 555 13.36 -14.60 9.08
CA ASP A 555 12.86 -15.98 9.18
C ASP A 555 13.20 -16.68 10.50
N ARG A 556 14.07 -16.09 11.33
CA ARG A 556 14.58 -16.62 12.60
C ARG A 556 14.08 -15.76 13.77
N ILE A 557 12.79 -15.88 14.04
CA ILE A 557 12.09 -15.14 15.08
C ILE A 557 11.14 -16.07 15.83
N VAL A 558 11.13 -15.94 17.15
CA VAL A 558 10.31 -16.71 18.08
C VAL A 558 9.87 -15.82 19.24
N SER A 559 8.79 -16.19 19.91
CA SER A 559 8.29 -15.54 21.13
C SER A 559 8.30 -16.53 22.31
N GLY A 560 8.31 -16.00 23.52
CA GLY A 560 8.21 -16.76 24.77
C GLY A 560 8.70 -15.94 25.95
N ASP A 561 8.47 -16.43 27.17
CA ASP A 561 8.98 -15.82 28.39
C ASP A 561 10.46 -16.17 28.58
N PHE A 562 11.36 -15.41 27.97
CA PHE A 562 12.81 -15.70 28.02
C PHE A 562 13.45 -15.11 29.29
N ASN A 563 12.91 -14.00 29.79
CA ASN A 563 13.37 -13.34 31.01
C ASN A 563 12.83 -14.00 32.29
N GLY A 564 11.84 -14.88 32.18
CA GLY A 564 11.23 -15.65 33.29
C GLY A 564 10.46 -14.78 34.26
N ASP A 565 9.90 -13.65 33.79
CA ASP A 565 9.13 -12.74 34.65
C ASP A 565 7.68 -13.22 34.85
N GLY A 566 7.16 -14.06 33.96
CA GLY A 566 5.79 -14.57 33.99
C GLY A 566 4.72 -13.52 33.69
N TYR A 567 5.10 -12.34 33.20
CA TYR A 567 4.20 -11.23 32.87
C TYR A 567 4.06 -11.07 31.36
N PHE A 568 5.13 -10.70 30.67
CA PHE A 568 5.04 -10.35 29.25
C PHE A 568 5.86 -11.32 28.42
N ASP A 569 5.28 -11.83 27.34
CA ASP A 569 6.05 -12.62 26.38
C ASP A 569 7.11 -11.73 25.70
N ASP A 570 8.33 -12.25 25.61
CA ASP A 570 9.46 -11.62 24.93
C ASP A 570 9.54 -12.08 23.46
N ILE A 571 10.37 -11.38 22.67
CA ILE A 571 10.67 -11.78 21.28
C ILE A 571 12.17 -11.95 21.13
N ALA A 572 12.60 -13.12 20.63
CA ALA A 572 13.98 -13.40 20.31
C ALA A 572 14.19 -13.53 18.80
N VAL A 573 15.29 -12.96 18.29
CA VAL A 573 15.71 -13.09 16.90
C VAL A 573 17.16 -13.59 16.82
N MET A 574 17.42 -14.53 15.91
CA MET A 574 18.79 -14.97 15.63
C MET A 574 19.36 -14.20 14.43
N TYR A 575 20.22 -13.24 14.75
CA TYR A 575 20.74 -12.24 13.85
C TYR A 575 22.08 -12.67 13.24
N TYR A 576 22.18 -12.53 11.91
CA TYR A 576 23.40 -12.80 11.15
C TYR A 576 24.26 -11.54 11.00
N TYR A 577 25.43 -11.51 11.63
CA TYR A 577 26.37 -10.37 11.55
C TYR A 577 27.33 -10.44 10.37
N GLY A 578 27.34 -11.54 9.62
CA GLY A 578 28.36 -11.79 8.60
C GLY A 578 29.66 -12.34 9.21
N GLY A 579 30.57 -12.81 8.36
CA GLY A 579 31.90 -13.29 8.81
C GLY A 579 31.87 -14.52 9.72
N GLY A 580 30.74 -15.24 9.80
CA GLY A 580 30.54 -16.36 10.72
C GLY A 580 30.16 -15.97 12.14
N GLU A 581 29.81 -14.71 12.38
CA GLU A 581 29.27 -14.26 13.67
C GLU A 581 27.74 -14.33 13.69
N THR A 582 27.20 -14.97 14.72
CA THR A 582 25.75 -15.05 14.98
C THR A 582 25.48 -14.58 16.40
N ARG A 583 24.39 -13.80 16.58
CA ARG A 583 23.91 -13.36 17.89
C ARG A 583 22.43 -13.66 18.06
N ILE A 584 21.99 -13.89 19.29
CA ILE A 584 20.57 -13.92 19.65
C ILE A 584 20.26 -12.61 20.37
N HIS A 585 19.39 -11.83 19.77
CA HIS A 585 18.88 -10.57 20.31
C HIS A 585 17.51 -10.79 20.91
N VAL A 586 17.25 -10.16 22.06
CA VAL A 586 15.95 -10.26 22.75
C VAL A 586 15.35 -8.88 22.91
N PHE A 587 14.07 -8.80 22.60
CA PHE A 587 13.20 -7.65 22.80
C PHE A 587 12.31 -8.03 23.98
N GLU A 588 12.57 -7.44 25.14
CA GLU A 588 11.85 -7.74 26.37
C GLU A 588 10.49 -7.04 26.39
N GLY A 589 9.43 -7.78 26.68
CA GLY A 589 8.07 -7.27 26.80
C GLY A 589 7.92 -6.34 28.02
N THR A 590 7.12 -5.29 27.89
CA THR A 590 6.89 -4.33 29.00
C THR A 590 5.41 -3.94 29.19
N GLY A 591 4.49 -4.57 28.47
CA GLY A 591 3.06 -4.21 28.43
C GLY A 591 2.71 -2.96 27.62
N SER A 592 3.68 -2.08 27.36
CA SER A 592 3.47 -0.85 26.58
C SER A 592 4.41 -0.71 25.38
N GLY A 593 5.47 -1.52 25.33
CA GLY A 593 6.37 -1.64 24.20
C GLY A 593 7.41 -2.74 24.44
N PHE A 594 8.54 -2.66 23.74
CA PHE A 594 9.65 -3.59 23.92
C PHE A 594 10.97 -2.87 24.22
N ILE A 595 11.80 -3.49 25.06
CA ILE A 595 13.17 -3.05 25.34
C ILE A 595 14.15 -3.94 24.57
N TYR A 596 14.97 -3.35 23.69
CA TYR A 596 16.04 -4.09 23.02
C TYR A 596 17.18 -4.39 24.01
N SER A 597 17.19 -5.60 24.53
CA SER A 597 17.98 -6.00 25.69
C SER A 597 19.40 -6.42 25.34
N ASN A 598 20.38 -5.96 26.13
CA ASN A 598 21.82 -6.07 25.87
C ASN A 598 22.27 -5.56 24.48
N GLU A 599 21.39 -4.82 23.81
CA GLU A 599 21.58 -4.18 22.51
C GLU A 599 22.40 -5.07 21.54
N ALA A 600 23.41 -4.50 20.88
CA ALA A 600 24.24 -5.22 19.93
C ALA A 600 24.91 -6.46 20.55
N GLN A 601 25.19 -6.52 21.85
CA GLN A 601 25.84 -7.71 22.43
C GLN A 601 24.94 -8.95 22.38
N GLY A 602 23.62 -8.75 22.42
CA GLY A 602 22.64 -9.83 22.50
C GLY A 602 22.70 -10.59 23.82
N TRP A 603 21.79 -11.55 23.94
CA TRP A 603 21.74 -12.50 25.05
C TRP A 603 22.65 -13.71 24.82
N TRP A 604 23.06 -13.92 23.56
CA TRP A 604 24.06 -14.89 23.18
C TRP A 604 24.79 -14.43 21.93
N LYS A 605 26.07 -14.80 21.81
CA LYS A 605 26.90 -14.53 20.63
C LYS A 605 27.97 -15.59 20.47
N GLU A 606 28.30 -15.92 19.23
CA GLU A 606 29.43 -16.80 18.91
C GLU A 606 30.01 -16.48 17.53
N THR A 607 31.32 -16.70 17.40
CA THR A 607 32.02 -16.67 16.11
C THR A 607 32.31 -18.10 15.66
N GLY A 608 32.00 -18.42 14.39
CA GLY A 608 32.08 -19.77 13.85
C GLY A 608 30.77 -20.55 13.92
N TYR A 609 29.69 -19.90 14.36
CA TYR A 609 28.33 -20.43 14.33
C TYR A 609 27.52 -19.66 13.28
N TYR A 610 26.91 -20.36 12.32
CA TYR A 610 26.39 -19.75 11.09
C TYR A 610 24.86 -19.79 11.03
N ALA A 611 24.20 -18.66 11.26
CA ALA A 611 22.74 -18.54 11.21
C ALA A 611 22.11 -19.02 9.88
N ASN A 612 22.83 -18.91 8.76
CA ASN A 612 22.33 -19.38 7.46
C ASN A 612 22.24 -20.92 7.36
N LEU A 613 22.91 -21.67 8.25
CA LEU A 613 22.79 -23.13 8.35
C LEU A 613 21.57 -23.54 9.19
N ILE A 614 20.78 -22.60 9.67
CA ILE A 614 19.50 -22.84 10.36
C ILE A 614 18.33 -22.52 9.42
N GLY A 615 18.36 -21.40 8.71
CA GLY A 615 17.23 -20.95 7.89
C GLY A 615 16.01 -20.64 8.76
N ASP A 616 14.85 -21.17 8.40
CA ASP A 616 13.57 -21.04 9.12
C ASP A 616 13.33 -22.14 10.17
N ARG A 617 14.38 -22.89 10.54
CA ARG A 617 14.32 -24.03 11.47
C ARG A 617 14.64 -23.61 12.92
N MET A 618 13.86 -22.68 13.44
CA MET A 618 13.98 -22.14 14.81
C MET A 618 12.60 -22.11 15.50
N VAL A 619 12.54 -22.61 16.73
CA VAL A 619 11.35 -22.63 17.60
C VAL A 619 11.72 -22.32 19.05
N SER A 620 10.72 -21.90 19.82
CA SER A 620 10.80 -21.76 21.27
C SER A 620 9.91 -22.78 21.98
N GLY A 621 10.20 -23.03 23.25
CA GLY A 621 9.46 -23.95 24.11
C GLY A 621 10.21 -24.17 25.42
N ASP A 622 9.57 -24.83 26.38
CA ASP A 622 10.23 -25.37 27.58
C ASP A 622 10.82 -26.74 27.22
N PHE A 623 12.09 -26.79 26.79
CA PHE A 623 12.73 -28.03 26.36
C PHE A 623 13.43 -28.76 27.52
N ASP A 624 13.70 -28.05 28.62
CA ASP A 624 14.39 -28.57 29.79
C ASP A 624 13.48 -28.81 31.03
N ASN A 625 12.19 -28.47 30.93
CA ASN A 625 11.15 -28.55 31.98
C ASN A 625 11.49 -27.71 33.22
N ASN A 626 12.11 -26.55 33.02
CA ASN A 626 12.33 -25.62 34.12
C ASN A 626 11.02 -24.92 34.52
N ASN A 627 9.99 -24.87 33.65
CA ASN A 627 8.69 -24.19 33.82
C ASN A 627 8.77 -22.71 34.26
N ILE A 628 9.92 -22.08 34.09
CA ILE A 628 10.24 -20.72 34.54
C ILE A 628 10.57 -19.82 33.35
N HIS A 629 11.33 -20.30 32.38
CA HIS A 629 11.70 -19.54 31.19
C HIS A 629 11.79 -20.44 29.96
N ASN A 630 11.35 -19.91 28.82
CA ASN A 630 11.45 -20.63 27.56
C ASN A 630 12.90 -20.70 27.05
N ASP A 631 13.14 -21.73 26.27
CA ASP A 631 14.38 -22.00 25.56
C ASP A 631 14.19 -21.77 24.06
N ILE A 632 15.30 -21.78 23.31
CA ILE A 632 15.28 -21.76 21.85
C ILE A 632 15.95 -23.04 21.34
N ALA A 633 15.27 -23.75 20.43
CA ALA A 633 15.84 -24.88 19.71
C ALA A 633 15.96 -24.58 18.22
N VAL A 634 17.07 -25.04 17.62
CA VAL A 634 17.33 -24.90 16.18
C VAL A 634 17.81 -26.22 15.59
N MET A 635 17.39 -26.51 14.36
CA MET A 635 17.98 -27.60 13.58
C MET A 635 19.09 -27.04 12.69
N TYR A 636 20.33 -27.41 13.02
CA TYR A 636 21.53 -26.94 12.36
C TYR A 636 22.02 -27.96 11.32
N ASP A 637 22.22 -27.50 10.09
CA ASP A 637 22.70 -28.32 8.97
C ASP A 637 24.23 -28.28 8.90
N TYR A 638 24.88 -29.38 9.25
CA TYR A 638 26.34 -29.54 9.18
C TYR A 638 26.82 -29.97 7.78
N GLY A 639 25.90 -30.17 6.83
CA GLY A 639 26.18 -30.69 5.50
C GLY A 639 26.35 -32.20 5.48
N ASN A 640 26.46 -32.78 4.27
CA ASN A 640 26.61 -34.23 4.04
C ASN A 640 25.54 -35.12 4.69
N GLY A 641 24.36 -34.56 4.99
CA GLY A 641 23.29 -35.28 5.67
C GLY A 641 23.40 -35.29 7.20
N GLU A 642 24.35 -34.54 7.78
CA GLU A 642 24.47 -34.36 9.22
C GLU A 642 23.59 -33.20 9.72
N THR A 643 22.76 -33.50 10.72
CA THR A 643 21.90 -32.53 11.40
C THR A 643 22.00 -32.69 12.90
N ILE A 644 22.09 -31.57 13.60
CA ILE A 644 22.07 -31.52 15.07
C ILE A 644 20.98 -30.54 15.52
N ILE A 645 20.24 -30.91 16.56
CA ILE A 645 19.31 -30.01 17.25
C ILE A 645 20.06 -29.37 18.40
N HIS A 646 20.35 -28.08 18.28
CA HIS A 646 20.97 -27.28 19.33
C HIS A 646 19.90 -26.59 20.17
N VAL A 647 20.14 -26.52 21.48
CA VAL A 647 19.30 -25.80 22.43
C VAL A 647 20.10 -24.68 23.08
N PHE A 648 19.48 -23.51 23.11
CA PHE A 648 19.92 -22.31 23.80
C PHE A 648 19.01 -22.12 25.00
N GLN A 649 19.50 -22.55 26.16
CA GLN A 649 18.74 -22.56 27.40
C GLN A 649 18.54 -21.12 27.87
N GLY A 650 17.29 -20.73 28.12
CA GLY A 650 16.99 -19.46 28.80
C GLY A 650 17.69 -19.42 30.16
N GLN A 651 18.07 -18.24 30.64
CA GLN A 651 18.63 -18.08 31.99
C GLN A 651 17.80 -17.10 32.84
N GLY A 652 16.57 -16.85 32.40
CA GLY A 652 15.60 -15.96 33.03
C GLY A 652 16.20 -14.59 33.34
N SER A 653 16.18 -14.22 34.63
CA SER A 653 16.66 -12.93 35.13
C SER A 653 18.12 -12.61 34.81
N ASN A 654 18.94 -13.59 34.42
CA ASN A 654 20.32 -13.36 33.99
C ASN A 654 20.41 -12.80 32.56
N LYS A 655 19.29 -12.63 31.85
CA LYS A 655 19.19 -11.97 30.54
C LYS A 655 20.21 -12.49 29.53
N SER A 656 20.33 -13.80 29.45
CA SER A 656 21.28 -14.49 28.57
C SER A 656 20.73 -15.85 28.16
N PHE A 657 21.27 -16.40 27.07
CA PHE A 657 21.09 -17.81 26.74
C PHE A 657 22.38 -18.58 26.95
N LYS A 658 22.25 -19.78 27.52
CA LYS A 658 23.34 -20.75 27.63
C LYS A 658 23.24 -21.77 26.49
N TYR A 659 24.19 -21.74 25.58
CA TYR A 659 24.32 -22.78 24.57
C TYR A 659 24.72 -24.11 25.21
N LEU A 660 23.92 -25.16 24.98
CA LEU A 660 24.11 -26.46 25.64
C LEU A 660 25.14 -27.38 24.97
N GLY A 661 25.84 -26.88 23.94
CA GLY A 661 27.03 -27.51 23.36
C GLY A 661 26.82 -28.17 22.00
N ALA A 662 27.93 -28.50 21.35
CA ALA A 662 27.99 -28.97 19.96
C ALA A 662 27.45 -30.38 19.71
N ASP A 663 27.26 -31.18 20.77
CA ASP A 663 26.60 -32.49 20.64
C ASP A 663 25.08 -32.35 20.50
N GLY A 664 24.52 -31.19 20.85
CA GLY A 664 23.10 -30.91 20.84
C GLY A 664 22.27 -31.82 21.73
N PHE A 665 20.95 -31.66 21.66
CA PHE A 665 19.99 -32.56 22.32
C PHE A 665 19.65 -33.76 21.45
N TRP A 666 19.93 -33.67 20.15
CA TRP A 666 19.82 -34.77 19.20
C TRP A 666 20.77 -34.55 18.03
N LYS A 667 21.34 -35.63 17.51
CA LYS A 667 22.22 -35.61 16.35
C LYS A 667 22.03 -36.83 15.47
N SER A 668 22.19 -36.64 14.17
CA SER A 668 22.27 -37.73 13.19
C SER A 668 23.18 -37.35 12.04
N THR A 669 24.01 -38.28 11.60
CA THR A 669 24.90 -38.14 10.43
C THR A 669 24.26 -38.59 9.12
N SER A 670 22.99 -38.99 9.15
CA SER A 670 22.26 -39.54 8.00
C SER A 670 20.86 -38.95 7.85
N TYR A 671 20.61 -37.83 8.52
CA TYR A 671 19.36 -37.08 8.48
C TYR A 671 19.60 -35.71 7.84
N PRO A 672 19.46 -35.56 6.51
CA PRO A 672 19.63 -34.27 5.85
C PRO A 672 18.54 -33.28 6.27
N ALA A 673 18.92 -32.15 6.87
CA ALA A 673 17.99 -31.10 7.30
C ALA A 673 17.26 -30.43 6.11
N ASN A 674 17.85 -30.50 4.92
CA ASN A 674 17.30 -30.06 3.64
C ASN A 674 16.14 -30.94 3.11
N ASN A 675 15.90 -32.12 3.72
CA ASN A 675 14.67 -32.89 3.49
C ASN A 675 13.51 -32.45 4.39
N ILE A 676 13.73 -31.49 5.30
CA ILE A 676 12.64 -30.80 5.99
C ILE A 676 12.03 -29.82 4.99
N ILE A 677 10.79 -30.13 4.61
CA ILE A 677 10.05 -29.52 3.48
C ILE A 677 9.13 -28.38 3.95
N SER A 678 9.00 -28.19 5.25
CA SER A 678 8.18 -27.18 5.91
C SER A 678 9.03 -26.29 6.82
N ASN A 679 8.39 -25.25 7.40
CA ASN A 679 8.85 -24.70 8.67
C ASN A 679 8.77 -25.79 9.76
N ILE A 680 9.48 -25.60 10.87
CA ILE A 680 9.39 -26.49 12.03
C ILE A 680 8.40 -25.92 13.06
N VAL A 681 7.84 -26.78 13.90
CA VAL A 681 6.86 -26.41 14.93
C VAL A 681 7.21 -27.04 16.27
N SER A 682 6.81 -26.37 17.36
CA SER A 682 7.01 -26.81 18.74
C SER A 682 5.67 -26.94 19.44
N GLY A 683 5.51 -27.92 20.32
CA GLY A 683 4.27 -28.14 21.03
C GLY A 683 4.34 -29.31 22.00
N ASN A 684 3.37 -29.43 22.89
CA ASN A 684 3.18 -30.57 23.79
C ASN A 684 2.39 -31.66 23.04
N PHE A 685 3.02 -32.35 22.09
CA PHE A 685 2.35 -33.35 21.25
C PHE A 685 2.13 -34.67 22.00
N ASP A 686 3.01 -35.00 22.96
CA ASP A 686 2.93 -36.19 23.78
C ASP A 686 2.00 -36.07 25.02
N ASN A 687 1.61 -34.84 25.38
CA ASN A 687 0.82 -34.46 26.56
C ASN A 687 1.51 -34.72 27.90
N ASP A 688 2.83 -34.75 27.96
CA ASP A 688 3.52 -34.97 29.23
C ASP A 688 3.39 -33.76 30.18
N GLY A 689 3.10 -32.59 29.62
CA GLY A 689 2.91 -31.33 30.33
C GLY A 689 4.20 -30.83 31.00
N ARG A 690 5.36 -31.27 30.52
CA ARG A 690 6.69 -30.99 31.07
C ARG A 690 7.64 -30.47 30.00
N HIS A 691 7.70 -31.13 28.86
CA HIS A 691 8.64 -30.79 27.80
C HIS A 691 7.87 -30.46 26.53
N ASN A 692 8.29 -29.41 25.84
CA ASN A 692 7.87 -29.24 24.46
C ASN A 692 8.64 -30.19 23.55
N ASP A 693 7.93 -30.70 22.56
CA ASP A 693 8.43 -31.53 21.49
C ASP A 693 8.65 -30.67 20.24
N ILE A 694 9.44 -31.17 19.29
CA ILE A 694 9.59 -30.54 17.97
C ILE A 694 9.04 -31.49 16.90
N ALA A 695 8.17 -30.99 16.02
CA ALA A 695 7.67 -31.76 14.89
C ALA A 695 8.07 -31.13 13.55
N VAL A 696 8.40 -31.99 12.58
CA VAL A 696 8.76 -31.59 11.22
C VAL A 696 8.12 -32.51 10.19
N PHE A 697 7.73 -31.93 9.06
CA PHE A 697 7.37 -32.71 7.88
C PHE A 697 8.64 -33.00 7.08
N TYR A 698 8.87 -34.27 6.80
CA TYR A 698 10.11 -34.77 6.24
C TYR A 698 9.87 -35.56 4.95
N LYS A 699 10.71 -35.29 3.95
CA LYS A 699 10.72 -36.00 2.68
C LYS A 699 11.60 -37.25 2.75
N ASN A 700 10.98 -38.43 2.66
CA ASN A 700 11.68 -39.72 2.63
C ASN A 700 12.15 -40.10 1.20
N SER A 701 12.97 -41.15 1.10
CA SER A 701 13.65 -41.63 -0.11
C SER A 701 12.75 -42.07 -1.28
N ASN A 702 11.44 -42.23 -1.06
CA ASN A 702 10.43 -42.60 -2.07
C ASN A 702 9.42 -41.47 -2.34
N ASP A 703 9.79 -40.21 -2.08
CA ASP A 703 8.89 -39.05 -2.07
C ASP A 703 7.71 -39.14 -1.07
N ALA A 704 7.72 -40.16 -0.19
CA ALA A 704 6.79 -40.26 0.91
C ALA A 704 7.01 -39.14 1.93
N THR A 705 5.93 -38.55 2.41
CA THR A 705 5.98 -37.56 3.49
C THR A 705 5.81 -38.27 4.81
N ALA A 706 6.66 -37.95 5.78
CA ALA A 706 6.52 -38.35 7.16
C ALA A 706 6.41 -37.14 8.09
N VAL A 707 5.76 -37.32 9.23
CA VAL A 707 5.87 -36.40 10.37
C VAL A 707 6.83 -37.03 11.36
N HIS A 708 7.98 -36.39 11.52
CA HIS A 708 8.99 -36.75 12.50
C HIS A 708 8.83 -35.88 13.73
N VAL A 709 8.89 -36.51 14.90
CA VAL A 709 8.81 -35.86 16.19
C VAL A 709 10.09 -36.12 16.96
N PHE A 710 10.62 -35.06 17.55
CA PHE A 710 11.76 -35.07 18.45
C PHE A 710 11.18 -34.80 19.84
N GLN A 711 10.86 -35.89 20.53
CA GLN A 711 10.16 -35.86 21.81
C GLN A 711 11.11 -35.37 22.91
N GLY A 712 10.69 -34.36 23.67
CA GLY A 712 11.48 -33.76 24.73
C GLY A 712 11.66 -34.68 25.94
N MET A 713 12.90 -34.88 26.38
CA MET A 713 13.23 -35.68 27.59
C MET A 713 14.09 -34.86 28.58
N GLY A 714 13.95 -33.53 28.56
CA GLY A 714 14.62 -32.58 29.44
C GLY A 714 16.08 -32.24 29.10
N SER A 715 16.88 -33.23 28.72
CA SER A 715 18.28 -32.99 28.30
C SER A 715 18.64 -33.64 26.97
N SER A 716 17.65 -34.19 26.28
CA SER A 716 17.80 -34.81 24.97
C SER A 716 16.45 -34.84 24.26
N PHE A 717 16.47 -35.06 22.95
CA PHE A 717 15.28 -35.44 22.20
C PHE A 717 15.36 -36.90 21.76
N VAL A 718 14.23 -37.60 21.83
CA VAL A 718 14.07 -38.94 21.24
C VAL A 718 13.37 -38.81 19.90
N PHE A 719 13.98 -39.37 18.85
CA PHE A 719 13.41 -39.34 17.51
C PHE A 719 12.31 -40.39 17.35
N HIS A 720 11.19 -39.96 16.80
CA HIS A 720 10.09 -40.81 16.40
C HIS A 720 9.54 -40.43 15.03
N GLN A 721 9.06 -41.42 14.29
CA GLN A 721 8.22 -41.21 13.11
C GLN A 721 6.77 -41.46 13.52
N TRP A 722 6.00 -40.39 13.77
CA TRP A 722 4.63 -40.48 14.28
C TRP A 722 3.57 -40.61 13.18
N TRP A 723 3.93 -40.32 11.94
CA TRP A 723 3.06 -40.51 10.78
C TRP A 723 3.88 -40.64 9.50
N ALA A 724 3.39 -41.40 8.51
CA ALA A 724 3.97 -41.46 7.17
C ALA A 724 2.95 -41.88 6.11
N ASP A 725 3.00 -41.27 4.92
CA ASP A 725 2.20 -41.63 3.75
C ASP A 725 2.98 -41.38 2.45
N SER A 726 2.98 -42.36 1.55
CA SER A 726 3.60 -42.25 0.21
C SER A 726 2.76 -41.47 -0.80
N GLY A 727 1.48 -41.22 -0.51
CA GLY A 727 0.53 -40.50 -1.35
C GLY A 727 0.29 -39.04 -0.94
N TYR A 728 0.99 -38.52 0.07
CA TYR A 728 0.86 -37.13 0.52
C TYR A 728 2.00 -36.25 -0.03
N PRO A 729 1.81 -35.55 -1.16
CA PRO A 729 2.87 -34.87 -1.88
C PRO A 729 3.33 -33.58 -1.19
N PHE A 730 4.60 -33.54 -0.81
CA PHE A 730 5.20 -32.44 -0.04
C PHE A 730 5.13 -31.06 -0.69
N ASN A 731 5.22 -31.01 -2.02
CA ASN A 731 5.24 -29.77 -2.79
C ASN A 731 3.91 -28.98 -2.67
N GLN A 732 2.84 -29.62 -2.20
CA GLN A 732 1.53 -29.00 -2.04
C GLN A 732 1.33 -28.22 -0.73
N PHE A 733 2.27 -28.28 0.23
CA PHE A 733 2.11 -27.59 1.52
C PHE A 733 3.41 -27.03 2.10
N ALA A 734 4.48 -26.93 1.30
CA ALA A 734 5.77 -26.39 1.74
C ALA A 734 5.62 -25.05 2.51
N LYS A 735 6.19 -25.01 3.73
CA LYS A 735 6.15 -23.88 4.69
C LYS A 735 4.75 -23.42 5.11
N ARG A 736 3.77 -24.32 5.20
CA ARG A 736 2.38 -23.96 5.53
C ARG A 736 1.81 -24.81 6.67
N ILE A 737 2.64 -25.05 7.68
CA ILE A 737 2.25 -25.81 8.88
C ILE A 737 2.30 -24.95 10.14
N VAL A 738 1.49 -25.29 11.14
CA VAL A 738 1.49 -24.67 12.47
C VAL A 738 1.01 -25.65 13.53
N SER A 739 1.56 -25.56 14.73
CA SER A 739 1.11 -26.32 15.89
C SER A 739 0.19 -25.50 16.78
N GLY A 740 -0.71 -26.16 17.48
CA GLY A 740 -1.61 -25.56 18.46
C GLY A 740 -2.75 -26.50 18.78
N ASN A 741 -3.52 -26.21 19.81
CA ASN A 741 -4.66 -27.03 20.22
C ASN A 741 -5.86 -26.74 19.30
N PHE A 742 -6.08 -27.54 18.26
CA PHE A 742 -7.07 -27.24 17.22
C PHE A 742 -8.34 -28.08 17.30
N TYR A 743 -8.29 -29.34 17.73
CA TYR A 743 -9.38 -30.30 17.48
C TYR A 743 -10.35 -30.54 18.65
N ASP A 744 -9.85 -30.95 19.82
CA ASP A 744 -10.67 -31.52 20.91
C ASP A 744 -10.40 -30.93 22.30
N GLY A 745 -9.69 -29.80 22.40
CA GLY A 745 -9.45 -29.13 23.68
C GLY A 745 -8.69 -29.99 24.68
N ASN A 746 -8.06 -31.07 24.22
CA ASN A 746 -7.48 -32.11 25.05
C ASN A 746 -6.12 -31.71 25.65
N LYS A 747 -5.72 -30.44 25.47
CA LYS A 747 -4.44 -29.82 25.85
C LYS A 747 -3.21 -30.38 25.14
N ARG A 748 -3.37 -31.29 24.19
CA ARG A 748 -2.31 -31.67 23.24
C ARG A 748 -2.31 -30.69 22.10
N ASP A 749 -1.11 -30.41 21.62
CA ASP A 749 -0.98 -29.71 20.36
C ASP A 749 -1.27 -30.65 19.19
N ASP A 750 -1.96 -30.10 18.19
CA ASP A 750 -2.20 -30.68 16.88
C ASP A 750 -1.30 -29.99 15.86
N ILE A 751 -1.30 -30.45 14.61
CA ILE A 751 -0.69 -29.73 13.48
C ILE A 751 -1.73 -29.44 12.42
N ALA A 752 -1.90 -28.16 12.07
CA ALA A 752 -2.69 -27.72 10.93
C ALA A 752 -1.81 -27.49 9.71
N VAL A 753 -2.30 -27.88 8.54
CA VAL A 753 -1.58 -27.81 7.26
C VAL A 753 -2.48 -27.21 6.19
N LEU A 754 -2.06 -26.10 5.56
CA LEU A 754 -2.70 -25.61 4.34
C LEU A 754 -2.11 -26.36 3.13
N TYR A 755 -2.92 -27.23 2.56
CA TYR A 755 -2.57 -28.20 1.53
C TYR A 755 -3.26 -27.89 0.21
N GLU A 756 -2.49 -27.78 -0.88
CA GLU A 756 -3.02 -27.59 -2.23
C GLU A 756 -3.38 -28.92 -2.89
N SER A 757 -4.66 -29.25 -2.98
CA SER A 757 -5.06 -30.48 -3.67
C SER A 757 -4.89 -30.38 -5.19
N ASP A 758 -5.08 -29.19 -5.75
CA ASP A 758 -4.93 -28.83 -7.17
C ASP A 758 -4.55 -27.34 -7.25
N PRO A 759 -4.08 -26.81 -8.40
CA PRO A 759 -3.88 -25.37 -8.56
C PRO A 759 -5.13 -24.57 -8.14
N GLU A 760 -4.92 -23.56 -7.28
CA GLU A 760 -5.96 -22.70 -6.68
C GLU A 760 -6.94 -23.40 -5.72
N HIS A 761 -6.79 -24.71 -5.47
CA HIS A 761 -7.58 -25.45 -4.48
C HIS A 761 -6.76 -25.71 -3.21
N THR A 762 -6.98 -24.90 -2.16
CA THR A 762 -6.36 -25.11 -0.85
C THR A 762 -7.37 -25.71 0.13
N ASN A 763 -6.93 -26.72 0.88
CA ASN A 763 -7.62 -27.31 2.01
C ASN A 763 -6.80 -27.09 3.29
N LEU A 764 -7.47 -26.87 4.43
CA LEU A 764 -6.85 -26.92 5.76
C LEU A 764 -7.05 -28.32 6.33
N GLN A 765 -5.97 -29.06 6.49
CA GLN A 765 -5.97 -30.42 7.02
C GLN A 765 -5.39 -30.45 8.44
N LEU A 766 -5.81 -31.42 9.24
CA LEU A 766 -5.37 -31.56 10.63
C LEU A 766 -4.72 -32.92 10.88
N PHE A 767 -3.63 -32.88 11.63
CA PHE A 767 -2.93 -34.02 12.20
C PHE A 767 -3.13 -33.94 13.71
N GLN A 768 -4.05 -34.75 14.22
CA GLN A 768 -4.44 -34.69 15.62
C GLN A 768 -3.41 -35.38 16.50
N GLY A 769 -2.91 -34.70 17.53
CA GLY A 769 -1.99 -35.26 18.52
C GLY A 769 -2.69 -36.31 19.39
N LYS A 770 -2.11 -37.52 19.47
CA LYS A 770 -2.63 -38.62 20.33
C LYS A 770 -1.76 -38.95 21.54
N GLY A 771 -0.58 -38.33 21.66
CA GLY A 771 0.38 -38.61 22.72
C GLY A 771 1.58 -39.44 22.28
N ASP A 772 1.41 -40.27 21.24
CA ASP A 772 2.45 -41.19 20.75
C ASP A 772 2.44 -41.35 19.22
N HIS A 773 1.48 -40.72 18.55
CA HIS A 773 1.36 -40.65 17.09
C HIS A 773 0.46 -39.49 16.69
N PHE A 774 0.44 -39.18 15.38
CA PHE A 774 -0.56 -38.27 14.81
C PHE A 774 -1.65 -39.06 14.09
N ASN A 775 -2.91 -38.74 14.39
CA ASN A 775 -4.05 -39.22 13.65
C ASN A 775 -4.40 -38.22 12.54
N TYR A 776 -4.18 -38.61 11.28
CA TYR A 776 -4.55 -37.78 10.13
C TYR A 776 -6.07 -37.79 9.92
N LEU A 777 -6.70 -36.62 9.98
CA LEU A 777 -8.15 -36.50 9.99
C LEU A 777 -8.81 -36.44 8.61
N GLY A 778 -8.05 -36.68 7.53
CA GLY A 778 -8.57 -36.94 6.19
C GLY A 778 -8.43 -35.81 5.17
N SER A 779 -8.54 -36.19 3.89
CA SER A 779 -8.18 -35.35 2.73
C SER A 779 -9.17 -34.25 2.37
N THR A 780 -10.41 -34.30 2.88
CA THR A 780 -11.40 -33.25 2.63
C THR A 780 -11.15 -31.97 3.42
N GLY A 781 -10.29 -32.03 4.45
CA GLY A 781 -9.96 -30.88 5.31
C GLY A 781 -11.12 -30.39 6.18
N TYR A 782 -10.80 -29.49 7.12
CA TYR A 782 -11.75 -28.76 7.98
C TYR A 782 -12.07 -27.36 7.42
N TRP A 783 -11.40 -26.97 6.34
CA TRP A 783 -11.73 -25.82 5.50
C TRP A 783 -11.21 -26.08 4.09
N ALA A 784 -11.88 -25.54 3.07
CA ALA A 784 -11.47 -25.65 1.68
C ALA A 784 -11.88 -24.42 0.88
N SER A 785 -11.05 -24.02 -0.08
CA SER A 785 -11.36 -22.96 -1.05
C SER A 785 -10.73 -23.26 -2.39
N THR A 786 -11.50 -23.02 -3.46
CA THR A 786 -11.06 -23.16 -4.86
C THR A 786 -10.45 -21.87 -5.42
N ASN A 787 -10.36 -20.81 -4.60
CA ASN A 787 -9.87 -19.49 -4.99
C ASN A 787 -8.79 -18.98 -4.03
N TYR A 788 -8.23 -19.86 -3.19
CA TYR A 788 -7.22 -19.51 -2.20
C TYR A 788 -5.88 -20.14 -2.59
N ASP A 789 -4.88 -19.29 -2.82
CA ASP A 789 -3.52 -19.71 -3.14
C ASP A 789 -2.67 -19.58 -1.88
N SER A 790 -2.56 -20.67 -1.13
CA SER A 790 -1.85 -20.66 0.15
C SER A 790 -0.35 -20.36 0.02
N LYS A 791 0.26 -20.44 -1.17
CA LYS A 791 1.69 -20.07 -1.38
C LYS A 791 1.93 -18.60 -1.09
N LYS A 792 0.89 -17.77 -1.22
CA LYS A 792 0.93 -16.33 -0.93
C LYS A 792 1.20 -15.99 0.53
N ILE A 793 1.06 -16.95 1.44
CA ILE A 793 1.40 -16.76 2.86
C ILE A 793 2.91 -16.74 3.08
N LYS A 794 3.70 -17.39 2.20
CA LYS A 794 5.17 -17.46 2.29
C LYS A 794 5.71 -17.88 3.68
N GLY A 795 5.01 -18.78 4.38
CA GLY A 795 5.40 -19.25 5.71
C GLY A 795 5.11 -18.29 6.87
N LYS A 796 4.33 -17.23 6.63
CA LYS A 796 3.92 -16.26 7.65
C LYS A 796 2.60 -16.65 8.29
N LEU A 797 2.66 -17.70 9.11
CA LEU A 797 1.51 -18.31 9.75
C LEU A 797 1.86 -18.66 11.20
N VAL A 798 0.92 -18.41 12.12
CA VAL A 798 1.10 -18.66 13.56
C VAL A 798 -0.25 -19.01 14.19
N ASP A 799 -0.23 -19.80 15.26
CA ASP A 799 -1.40 -20.03 16.10
C ASP A 799 -1.55 -18.87 17.09
N PHE A 800 -2.76 -18.66 17.59
CA PHE A 800 -3.06 -17.66 18.62
C PHE A 800 -4.41 -17.99 19.24
N ASN A 801 -4.80 -17.33 20.33
CA ASN A 801 -6.09 -17.54 21.01
C ASN A 801 -6.85 -16.23 21.12
N ILE A 802 -8.09 -16.11 20.63
CA ILE A 802 -8.93 -14.88 20.78
C ILE A 802 -10.14 -15.03 21.70
N GLU A 803 -10.50 -16.24 22.08
CA GLU A 803 -11.73 -16.50 22.83
C GLU A 803 -11.46 -16.84 24.30
N ASN A 804 -10.19 -16.80 24.72
CA ASN A 804 -9.72 -17.34 26.00
C ASN A 804 -10.31 -18.73 26.27
N ASP A 805 -10.42 -19.52 25.20
CA ASP A 805 -10.94 -20.88 25.24
C ASP A 805 -9.80 -21.88 25.08
N ASP A 806 -10.15 -23.15 25.04
CA ASP A 806 -9.18 -24.23 24.90
C ASP A 806 -8.71 -24.44 23.44
N LYS A 807 -9.07 -23.57 22.48
CA LYS A 807 -8.77 -23.77 21.06
C LYS A 807 -7.98 -22.61 20.46
N SER A 808 -6.89 -22.96 19.80
CA SER A 808 -6.15 -22.02 18.98
C SER A 808 -6.88 -21.74 17.66
N GLN A 809 -6.78 -20.50 17.20
CA GLN A 809 -7.07 -20.06 15.84
C GLN A 809 -5.76 -19.97 15.06
N ILE A 810 -5.85 -19.67 13.76
CA ILE A 810 -4.66 -19.56 12.91
C ILE A 810 -4.64 -18.19 12.24
N PHE A 811 -3.57 -17.44 12.45
CA PHE A 811 -3.31 -16.18 11.79
C PHE A 811 -2.40 -16.40 10.58
N ALA A 812 -2.72 -15.75 9.46
CA ALA A 812 -1.92 -15.81 8.23
C ALA A 812 -1.71 -14.42 7.62
N MET A 813 -0.47 -14.12 7.24
CA MET A 813 -0.15 -12.92 6.46
C MET A 813 -0.10 -13.28 4.97
N TYR A 814 -1.15 -12.91 4.23
CA TYR A 814 -1.38 -13.35 2.85
C TYR A 814 -1.01 -12.26 1.83
N ASN A 815 0.03 -12.51 1.04
CA ASN A 815 0.47 -11.58 0.00
C ASN A 815 -0.43 -11.65 -1.24
N VAL A 816 -1.09 -10.56 -1.60
CA VAL A 816 -1.81 -10.49 -2.87
C VAL A 816 -0.95 -9.73 -3.86
N SER A 817 -0.34 -10.45 -4.82
CA SER A 817 0.46 -9.85 -5.89
C SER A 817 -0.27 -8.68 -6.54
N ASN A 818 0.39 -7.53 -6.66
CA ASN A 818 -0.16 -6.30 -7.22
C ASN A 818 -1.38 -5.73 -6.47
N LYS A 819 -1.64 -6.15 -5.23
CA LYS A 819 -2.60 -5.54 -4.29
C LYS A 819 -1.94 -5.35 -2.92
N ASP A 820 -2.67 -4.78 -1.97
CA ASP A 820 -2.20 -4.69 -0.59
C ASP A 820 -2.26 -6.08 0.08
N SER A 821 -1.23 -6.45 0.85
CA SER A 821 -1.23 -7.74 1.53
C SER A 821 -2.34 -7.78 2.59
N LYS A 822 -2.95 -8.96 2.77
CA LYS A 822 -4.07 -9.17 3.69
C LYS A 822 -3.59 -9.85 4.96
N LEU A 823 -4.19 -9.49 6.09
CA LEU A 823 -4.12 -10.25 7.33
C LEU A 823 -5.40 -11.09 7.44
N GLN A 824 -5.26 -12.35 7.81
CA GLN A 824 -6.34 -13.34 7.75
C GLN A 824 -6.36 -14.18 9.01
N VAL A 825 -7.55 -14.55 9.45
CA VAL A 825 -7.79 -15.43 10.59
C VAL A 825 -8.61 -16.62 10.14
N PHE A 826 -8.08 -17.83 10.29
CA PHE A 826 -8.88 -19.03 10.25
C PHE A 826 -9.43 -19.26 11.66
N LYS A 827 -10.67 -18.85 11.87
CA LYS A 827 -11.38 -19.03 13.13
C LYS A 827 -11.72 -20.50 13.32
N ASN A 828 -11.33 -21.04 14.47
CA ASN A 828 -11.57 -22.42 14.85
C ASN A 828 -13.01 -22.60 15.35
N ASN A 829 -13.80 -23.38 14.63
CA ASN A 829 -15.20 -23.71 14.96
C ASN A 829 -15.37 -25.23 15.17
N MET A 830 -14.38 -25.90 15.75
CA MET A 830 -14.37 -27.37 15.83
C MET A 830 -15.42 -27.95 16.79
N TYR A 831 -16.07 -27.11 17.60
CA TYR A 831 -17.23 -27.50 18.40
C TYR A 831 -18.58 -27.23 17.71
N ASN A 832 -18.58 -26.57 16.55
CA ASN A 832 -19.81 -26.40 15.77
C ASN A 832 -20.19 -27.73 15.10
N THR A 833 -21.47 -27.86 14.76
CA THR A 833 -21.95 -28.99 13.95
C THR A 833 -22.34 -28.48 12.56
N PRO A 834 -21.59 -28.77 11.50
CA PRO A 834 -20.36 -29.58 11.47
C PRO A 834 -19.08 -28.84 11.92
N PRO A 835 -18.07 -29.54 12.47
CA PRO A 835 -16.79 -28.96 12.87
C PRO A 835 -16.04 -28.41 11.65
N ASN A 836 -15.49 -27.20 11.76
CA ASN A 836 -14.76 -26.56 10.67
C ASN A 836 -13.79 -25.48 11.16
N PHE A 837 -12.98 -24.97 10.23
CA PHE A 837 -12.43 -23.63 10.29
C PHE A 837 -13.25 -22.71 9.39
N ALA A 838 -13.44 -21.46 9.82
CA ALA A 838 -13.96 -20.40 8.98
C ALA A 838 -12.84 -19.42 8.68
N LEU A 839 -12.53 -19.21 7.40
CA LEU A 839 -11.66 -18.11 7.01
C LEU A 839 -12.46 -16.81 7.17
N SER A 840 -12.12 -16.06 8.20
CA SER A 840 -12.44 -14.65 8.27
C SER A 840 -11.27 -13.91 7.63
N GLU A 841 -11.51 -13.26 6.51
CA GLU A 841 -10.71 -12.05 6.26
C GLU A 841 -11.03 -11.13 7.43
N VAL A 842 -10.00 -10.63 8.12
CA VAL A 842 -10.13 -9.70 9.24
C VAL A 842 -11.09 -8.60 8.79
N LYS A 843 -12.34 -8.64 9.26
CA LYS A 843 -13.30 -7.58 9.02
C LYS A 843 -12.69 -6.35 9.68
N ASP A 844 -12.57 -5.28 8.91
CA ASP A 844 -12.30 -3.96 9.44
C ASP A 844 -10.88 -3.71 10.00
N TRP A 845 -9.90 -3.50 9.11
CA TRP A 845 -9.15 -2.23 9.21
C TRP A 845 -10.10 -1.05 8.88
N TRP A 846 -11.09 -1.30 8.06
CA TRP A 846 -12.07 -0.33 7.59
C TRP A 846 -13.23 -0.12 8.56
N LYS A 847 -13.04 0.64 9.64
CA LYS A 847 -14.19 1.18 10.42
C LYS A 847 -15.04 2.21 9.64
N ASN A 848 -14.74 2.41 8.34
CA ASN A 848 -15.63 2.93 7.32
C ASN A 848 -15.21 2.26 6.00
N THR A 849 -16.03 1.39 5.43
CA THR A 849 -15.76 0.69 4.16
C THR A 849 -15.64 1.66 3.00
N CYS A 850 -14.55 1.58 2.24
CA CYS A 850 -14.47 2.09 0.88
C CYS A 850 -14.88 0.94 -0.02
N TYR A 851 -15.74 1.17 -1.01
CA TYR A 851 -16.11 0.16 -2.02
C TYR A 851 -14.95 -0.79 -2.42
N GLY A 852 -15.13 -2.11 -2.24
CA GLY A 852 -14.55 -3.08 -3.18
C GLY A 852 -13.77 -4.30 -2.69
N ASP A 853 -13.66 -4.63 -1.39
CA ASP A 853 -12.90 -5.83 -0.98
C ASP A 853 -13.61 -6.72 0.06
N VAL A 854 -14.95 -6.81 0.03
CA VAL A 854 -15.63 -7.99 0.59
C VAL A 854 -15.51 -9.15 -0.40
N ASN A 855 -14.33 -9.78 -0.44
CA ASN A 855 -14.26 -11.17 -0.86
C ASN A 855 -14.77 -12.02 0.32
N LEU A 856 -16.10 -12.09 0.45
CA LEU A 856 -16.71 -13.26 1.07
C LEU A 856 -16.39 -14.43 0.13
N GLN A 857 -15.22 -15.05 0.27
CA GLN A 857 -14.96 -16.31 -0.40
C GLN A 857 -16.02 -17.29 0.12
N ASN A 858 -16.87 -17.78 -0.78
CA ASN A 858 -17.94 -18.72 -0.42
C ASN A 858 -17.33 -19.88 0.37
N GLN A 859 -17.73 -19.99 1.64
CA GLN A 859 -17.37 -21.10 2.50
C GLN A 859 -17.92 -22.39 1.89
N HIS A 860 -17.05 -23.25 1.34
CA HIS A 860 -17.45 -24.61 0.98
C HIS A 860 -17.14 -25.52 2.16
N VAL A 861 -18.17 -25.87 2.94
CA VAL A 861 -18.07 -26.92 3.95
C VAL A 861 -18.28 -28.26 3.22
N PRO A 862 -17.29 -29.17 3.19
CA PRO A 862 -17.47 -30.48 2.56
C PRO A 862 -18.61 -31.25 3.24
N SER A 863 -19.54 -31.78 2.45
CA SER A 863 -20.70 -32.56 2.93
C SER A 863 -20.32 -33.87 3.67
N SER A 864 -19.05 -34.26 3.66
CA SER A 864 -18.51 -35.44 4.34
C SER A 864 -18.38 -35.29 5.86
N VAL A 865 -18.34 -34.06 6.40
CA VAL A 865 -18.11 -33.82 7.83
C VAL A 865 -19.28 -34.32 8.71
N SER A 866 -20.50 -34.39 8.17
CA SER A 866 -21.67 -34.95 8.87
C SER A 866 -21.64 -36.48 9.07
N ARG A 867 -20.71 -37.22 8.45
CA ARG A 867 -20.64 -38.69 8.56
C ARG A 867 -19.58 -39.22 9.54
N MET A 868 -18.80 -38.36 10.18
CA MET A 868 -17.68 -38.78 11.06
C MET A 868 -18.05 -38.92 12.54
N VAL A 869 -19.25 -38.48 12.95
CA VAL A 869 -19.74 -38.70 14.31
C VAL A 869 -20.31 -40.12 14.43
N GLY A 870 -19.43 -41.09 14.72
CA GLY A 870 -19.85 -42.39 15.26
C GLY A 870 -19.52 -43.64 14.42
N ARG A 871 -18.26 -43.88 14.07
CA ARG A 871 -17.82 -45.24 13.74
C ARG A 871 -16.66 -45.68 14.64
N PRO A 872 -16.89 -46.59 15.60
CA PRO A 872 -15.84 -47.45 16.12
C PRO A 872 -15.27 -48.27 14.96
N SER A 873 -13.98 -48.59 15.03
CA SER A 873 -13.30 -49.37 14.02
C SER A 873 -13.98 -50.74 13.85
N GLU A 874 -14.64 -50.95 12.72
CA GLU A 874 -14.80 -52.28 12.15
C GLU A 874 -14.09 -52.30 10.80
N LYS A 875 -13.21 -53.30 10.64
CA LYS A 875 -12.71 -53.74 9.34
C LYS A 875 -13.91 -54.14 8.50
N ASP A 876 -14.43 -53.22 7.71
CA ASP A 876 -15.43 -53.55 6.70
C ASP A 876 -14.71 -53.94 5.41
N THR A 877 -14.41 -55.23 5.29
CA THR A 877 -14.04 -55.87 4.03
C THR A 877 -15.31 -56.16 3.21
N SER A 878 -16.00 -55.12 2.75
CA SER A 878 -17.00 -55.13 1.67
C SER A 878 -17.29 -53.66 1.33
N ASP A 879 -17.02 -53.09 0.15
CA ASP A 879 -17.33 -53.51 -1.20
C ASP A 879 -16.20 -53.14 -2.17
N LYS A 880 -15.53 -54.13 -2.73
CA LYS A 880 -15.05 -53.99 -4.10
C LYS A 880 -16.30 -54.08 -4.99
N ILE A 881 -16.63 -52.98 -5.69
CA ILE A 881 -17.26 -52.89 -7.04
C ILE A 881 -18.07 -51.58 -7.15
N SER A 882 -17.44 -50.51 -7.64
CA SER A 882 -17.83 -49.83 -8.90
C SER A 882 -16.94 -48.61 -9.19
N ASP A 883 -16.13 -48.69 -10.24
CA ASP A 883 -15.20 -47.65 -10.71
C ASP A 883 -15.90 -46.47 -11.44
N ILE A 884 -17.21 -46.32 -11.23
CA ILE A 884 -18.08 -45.36 -11.92
C ILE A 884 -19.03 -44.72 -10.91
N ARG A 885 -18.90 -43.42 -10.69
CA ARG A 885 -19.75 -42.61 -9.81
C ARG A 885 -20.66 -41.70 -10.64
N ILE A 886 -21.90 -41.51 -10.19
CA ILE A 886 -22.85 -40.57 -10.80
C ILE A 886 -23.28 -39.55 -9.75
N TYR A 887 -23.00 -38.27 -10.03
CA TYR A 887 -23.32 -37.12 -9.18
C TYR A 887 -24.56 -36.40 -9.72
N LYS A 888 -25.39 -35.85 -8.84
CA LYS A 888 -26.53 -34.99 -9.17
C LYS A 888 -26.17 -33.55 -8.79
N ASP A 889 -26.31 -32.62 -9.72
CA ASP A 889 -26.28 -31.17 -9.51
C ASP A 889 -27.67 -30.60 -9.85
N SER A 890 -27.94 -29.33 -9.52
CA SER A 890 -29.20 -28.60 -9.71
C SER A 890 -29.77 -28.59 -11.14
N GLY A 891 -29.01 -28.99 -12.16
CA GLY A 891 -29.49 -29.05 -13.56
C GLY A 891 -29.04 -30.26 -14.40
N PHE A 892 -28.14 -31.12 -13.91
CA PHE A 892 -27.60 -32.25 -14.67
C PHE A 892 -27.10 -33.39 -13.76
N TYR A 893 -26.87 -34.55 -14.36
CA TYR A 893 -26.08 -35.63 -13.76
C TYR A 893 -24.70 -35.69 -14.41
N GLU A 894 -23.66 -35.88 -13.58
CA GLU A 894 -22.30 -36.14 -14.07
C GLU A 894 -21.88 -37.57 -13.74
N VAL A 895 -21.55 -38.33 -14.77
CA VAL A 895 -20.90 -39.63 -14.65
C VAL A 895 -19.39 -39.42 -14.65
N VAL A 896 -18.70 -39.98 -13.66
CA VAL A 896 -17.25 -39.99 -13.54
C VAL A 896 -16.79 -41.43 -13.42
N SER A 897 -15.88 -41.84 -14.29
CA SER A 897 -15.27 -43.18 -14.29
C SER A 897 -13.74 -43.06 -14.28
N GLN A 898 -13.07 -44.07 -13.71
CA GLN A 898 -11.61 -44.21 -13.85
C GLN A 898 -11.20 -44.51 -15.31
N GLU A 899 -12.02 -45.28 -16.03
CA GLU A 899 -11.83 -45.63 -17.43
C GLU A 899 -12.69 -44.75 -18.35
N LYS A 900 -12.34 -44.69 -19.64
CA LYS A 900 -13.14 -43.92 -20.61
C LYS A 900 -14.53 -44.52 -20.73
N ILE A 901 -15.55 -43.67 -20.65
CA ILE A 901 -16.94 -44.05 -20.82
C ILE A 901 -17.20 -44.34 -22.30
N LYS A 902 -17.74 -45.53 -22.60
CA LYS A 902 -18.11 -45.98 -23.95
C LYS A 902 -19.56 -45.64 -24.26
N SER A 903 -20.47 -45.90 -23.34
CA SER A 903 -21.88 -45.54 -23.48
C SER A 903 -22.58 -45.34 -22.14
N ILE A 904 -23.68 -44.58 -22.17
CA ILE A 904 -24.62 -44.41 -21.06
C ILE A 904 -26.02 -44.65 -21.59
N GLN A 905 -26.74 -45.59 -20.99
CA GLN A 905 -28.14 -45.88 -21.26
C GLN A 905 -28.99 -45.50 -20.06
N ILE A 906 -30.04 -44.73 -20.30
CA ILE A 906 -31.07 -44.42 -19.32
C ILE A 906 -32.28 -45.28 -19.66
N VAL A 907 -32.64 -46.17 -18.75
CA VAL A 907 -33.73 -47.13 -18.88
C VAL A 907 -34.80 -46.85 -17.84
N ASP A 908 -36.07 -46.90 -18.22
CA ASP A 908 -37.15 -46.86 -17.23
C ASP A 908 -37.23 -48.19 -16.45
N PHE A 909 -38.09 -48.24 -15.43
CA PHE A 909 -38.29 -49.45 -14.62
C PHE A 909 -38.99 -50.60 -15.37
N SER A 910 -39.55 -50.36 -16.56
CA SER A 910 -40.06 -51.42 -17.44
C SER A 910 -38.95 -52.07 -18.27
N GLY A 911 -37.74 -51.50 -18.24
CA GLY A 911 -36.58 -51.94 -19.01
C GLY A 911 -36.47 -51.30 -20.39
N LYS A 912 -37.35 -50.34 -20.73
CA LYS A 912 -37.29 -49.62 -22.01
C LYS A 912 -36.24 -48.51 -21.94
N VAL A 913 -35.36 -48.46 -22.93
CA VAL A 913 -34.36 -47.38 -23.05
C VAL A 913 -35.08 -46.08 -23.40
N ILE A 914 -34.95 -45.09 -22.51
CA ILE A 914 -35.53 -43.75 -22.67
C ILE A 914 -34.54 -42.85 -23.42
N GLN A 915 -33.25 -42.98 -23.13
CA GLN A 915 -32.21 -42.17 -23.75
C GLN A 915 -30.87 -42.92 -23.74
N GLU A 916 -30.07 -42.74 -24.78
CA GLU A 916 -28.76 -43.37 -24.90
C GLU A 916 -27.72 -42.39 -25.45
N TYR A 917 -26.53 -42.45 -24.88
CA TYR A 917 -25.35 -41.72 -25.30
C TYR A 917 -24.24 -42.72 -25.61
N THR A 918 -23.73 -42.72 -26.84
CA THR A 918 -22.65 -43.61 -27.30
C THR A 918 -21.44 -42.82 -27.79
N GLY A 919 -20.24 -43.38 -27.67
CA GLY A 919 -19.02 -42.78 -28.22
C GLY A 919 -18.45 -41.63 -27.38
N ILE A 920 -18.69 -41.64 -26.08
CA ILE A 920 -18.30 -40.58 -25.14
C ILE A 920 -16.77 -40.46 -25.00
N PHE A 921 -16.04 -41.58 -25.03
CA PHE A 921 -14.57 -41.72 -24.96
C PHE A 921 -13.85 -40.72 -24.02
N SER A 922 -14.51 -40.39 -22.91
CA SER A 922 -14.09 -39.47 -21.87
C SER A 922 -14.35 -40.11 -20.51
N ASN A 923 -13.52 -39.81 -19.52
CA ASN A 923 -13.68 -40.31 -18.17
C ASN A 923 -14.79 -39.56 -17.40
N ARG A 924 -15.33 -38.48 -18.00
CA ARG A 924 -16.48 -37.73 -17.47
C ARG A 924 -17.51 -37.43 -18.55
N PHE A 925 -18.80 -37.47 -18.20
CA PHE A 925 -19.89 -37.12 -19.09
C PHE A 925 -21.10 -36.56 -18.33
N ARG A 926 -21.68 -35.48 -18.85
CA ARG A 926 -22.87 -34.83 -18.30
C ARG A 926 -24.09 -35.09 -19.17
N PHE A 927 -25.22 -35.38 -18.54
CA PHE A 927 -26.52 -35.41 -19.18
C PHE A 927 -27.58 -34.72 -18.32
N ASP A 928 -28.56 -34.10 -18.96
CA ASP A 928 -29.59 -33.32 -18.28
C ASP A 928 -30.49 -34.20 -17.40
N ILE A 929 -31.10 -33.60 -16.37
CA ILE A 929 -32.05 -34.29 -15.51
C ILE A 929 -33.31 -34.63 -16.30
N LEU A 930 -33.58 -35.92 -16.46
CA LEU A 930 -34.87 -36.40 -16.93
C LEU A 930 -35.87 -36.46 -15.76
N LYS A 931 -37.11 -36.04 -15.98
CA LYS A 931 -38.17 -36.17 -14.96
C LYS A 931 -38.62 -37.64 -14.83
N GLY A 932 -38.66 -38.13 -13.59
CA GLY A 932 -39.18 -39.45 -13.25
C GLY A 932 -38.11 -40.43 -12.76
N ASN A 933 -38.53 -41.65 -12.46
CA ASN A 933 -37.64 -42.69 -11.93
C ASN A 933 -37.02 -43.49 -13.09
N TYR A 934 -35.70 -43.63 -13.10
CA TYR A 934 -34.98 -44.42 -14.11
C TYR A 934 -33.73 -45.10 -13.55
N ILE A 935 -33.12 -45.95 -14.37
CA ILE A 935 -31.88 -46.65 -14.12
C ILE A 935 -30.86 -46.13 -15.14
N VAL A 936 -29.70 -45.70 -14.66
CA VAL A 936 -28.58 -45.30 -15.51
C VAL A 936 -27.57 -46.43 -15.57
N LYS A 937 -27.37 -46.99 -16.76
CA LYS A 937 -26.36 -47.98 -17.08
C LYS A 937 -25.20 -47.30 -17.79
N VAL A 938 -23.98 -47.47 -17.27
CA VAL A 938 -22.76 -46.91 -17.84
C VAL A 938 -21.86 -48.07 -18.25
N SER A 939 -21.43 -48.09 -19.52
CA SER A 939 -20.38 -48.99 -20.00
C SER A 939 -19.10 -48.19 -20.18
N ASP A 940 -17.98 -48.71 -19.70
CA ASP A 940 -16.65 -48.21 -20.06
C ASP A 940 -16.12 -48.87 -21.37
N ILE A 941 -14.94 -48.44 -21.82
CA ILE A 941 -14.25 -48.98 -23.00
C ILE A 941 -13.86 -50.46 -22.88
N ASN A 942 -13.77 -50.98 -21.66
CA ASN A 942 -13.49 -52.39 -21.37
C ASN A 942 -14.79 -53.24 -21.30
N ASN A 943 -15.94 -52.65 -21.62
CA ASN A 943 -17.28 -53.24 -21.52
C ASN A 943 -17.71 -53.60 -20.08
N LYS A 944 -17.10 -52.99 -19.06
CA LYS A 944 -17.59 -53.12 -17.68
C LYS A 944 -18.82 -52.24 -17.52
N ILE A 945 -19.90 -52.83 -17.00
CA ILE A 945 -21.19 -52.15 -16.84
C ILE A 945 -21.41 -51.81 -15.36
N SER A 946 -21.64 -50.52 -15.08
CA SER A 946 -22.13 -50.04 -13.79
C SER A 946 -23.56 -49.58 -13.92
N THR A 947 -24.38 -49.85 -12.91
CA THR A 947 -25.81 -49.53 -12.93
C THR A 947 -26.18 -48.76 -11.67
N LYS A 948 -26.83 -47.59 -11.82
CA LYS A 948 -27.32 -46.80 -10.70
C LYS A 948 -28.79 -46.50 -10.86
N LYS A 949 -29.56 -46.82 -9.82
CA LYS A 949 -30.97 -46.44 -9.71
C LYS A 949 -31.07 -44.97 -9.35
N ILE A 950 -31.83 -44.20 -10.12
CA ILE A 950 -32.14 -42.80 -9.85
C ILE A 950 -33.64 -42.71 -9.57
N LEU A 951 -33.93 -42.27 -8.35
CA LEU A 951 -35.27 -41.95 -7.89
C LEU A 951 -35.35 -40.43 -7.80
N ASP A 952 -36.36 -39.85 -8.43
CA ASP A 952 -36.65 -38.42 -8.38
C ASP A 952 -37.89 -38.15 -7.54
#